data_AF-A0A1B1CKD5-F1
#
_entry.id   AF-A0A1B1CKD5-F1
#
_cell.length_a   1.000
_cell.length_b   1.000
_cell.length_c   1.000
_cell.angle_alpha   90.00
_cell.angle_beta   90.00
_cell.angle_gamma   90.00
#
_symmetry.space_group_name_H-M   'P 1'
#
loop_
_entity.id
_entity.type
_entity.pdbx_description
1 polymer ?
#
loop_
_entity_poly.entity_id
_entity_poly.type
_entity_poly.pdbx_seq_one_letter_code
_entity_poly.pdbx_strand_id
1 'polypeptide(L)'
;MTDDLMNAILAMNAYDFGPNASLDGTTYTYIGNWKINSFADPNNNNFMAVSYWDGLSYEISYRGTTDILGTDILDGDFWNGWMIGGGSQDAADVNSAITFYQSILTKVTANGGTSADITLTGHSLGGGLTGLVGSIYGVKGYLFDNMPFELAAANAYADSVGTAYNSDLAAFIYGTSTPTPNDESKLSAYATVGEALTFLRNTGGQSLPVTGLDSGATEELSSVQLHSMALETMLLYASDNNITDWSAIAPYFFPELWDDDVANAAGVGAYKTANGLASTALQEMIAYSALDEGTMLYGDVAIKSMFDDAGDLAGLVPANIADLSLDSNINGLMYQDLSQIAVQYSGQLAAEKSTDAALGLGVVHSGSNVFSVDLTPDKWSTGQTETPVAPNIVGARNAVIDAIMSVVGTPTPAESNQDGFTELFKGSGTALISGITEIKASATGGVTLDATDSALTYSGTAGGALLIGSPSGNTTFAGGGGTNIMVGQASDNFDVAVGNNIILEANGGTATLDSSTVSDTAGSTNWNLVEGKLDSPENFVFNSANLAPLTIVYGANGSDGFDFEAGTDKSVGVFLLQMNDINQTNFLSLDPEKINAYLDAHLMNPNNSGYGGQFDNKIVIINPTATDILKYNGEVINDPSKYVSMTDAGQSHYAAYNPNISGSVRRVDPNNHLKMVGDVNASTGIKAVFTDAIEKDNFTDQYYGLESAGNDVTLSAYNPSYDPDTEDYFAPQTRLTLSALTAEDDASDYDAESWDNKTGTVTTHYIVADGDLSLIGFNVGDFGINLANNSTQMEEQRHNELFSVSEWSTANVGTANGMPTIRGIEPASLGASLESSDETWQSPYNIVGDSSLLTNYRPTLAASDFMLAA
;
A
#
# COMPACT_ATOMS: atom_id res chain seq x y z
N MET A 1 7.80 -30.96 26.82
CA MET A 1 6.51 -30.54 27.44
C MET A 1 6.42 -30.84 28.94
N THR A 2 5.71 -30.02 29.72
CA THR A 2 5.38 -30.28 31.14
C THR A 2 4.05 -31.05 31.28
N ASP A 3 3.80 -31.66 32.44
CA ASP A 3 2.49 -32.31 32.72
C ASP A 3 1.33 -31.32 32.60
N ASP A 4 1.56 -30.08 33.05
CA ASP A 4 0.54 -29.02 33.14
C ASP A 4 0.10 -28.61 31.73
N LEU A 5 1.07 -28.36 30.83
CA LEU A 5 0.79 -28.04 29.43
C LEU A 5 0.12 -29.20 28.69
N MET A 6 0.56 -30.45 28.91
CA MET A 6 -0.12 -31.61 28.31
C MET A 6 -1.58 -31.71 28.78
N ASN A 7 -1.83 -31.52 30.08
CA ASN A 7 -3.19 -31.58 30.62
C ASN A 7 -4.06 -30.40 30.13
N ALA A 8 -3.48 -29.22 29.89
CA ALA A 8 -4.19 -28.12 29.22
C ALA A 8 -4.64 -28.51 27.80
N ILE A 9 -3.76 -29.13 27.01
CA ILE A 9 -4.08 -29.62 25.67
C ILE A 9 -5.21 -30.67 25.70
N LEU A 10 -5.21 -31.56 26.70
CA LEU A 10 -6.27 -32.58 26.86
C LEU A 10 -7.59 -32.01 27.41
N ALA A 11 -7.53 -30.97 28.24
CA ALA A 11 -8.69 -30.19 28.64
C ALA A 11 -9.34 -29.51 27.43
N MET A 12 -8.53 -28.90 26.57
CA MET A 12 -8.96 -28.33 25.28
C MET A 12 -9.57 -29.41 24.39
N ASN A 13 -8.93 -30.57 24.24
CA ASN A 13 -9.42 -31.62 23.36
C ASN A 13 -10.80 -32.17 23.70
N ALA A 14 -11.23 -32.11 24.97
CA ALA A 14 -12.59 -32.51 25.32
C ALA A 14 -13.68 -31.66 24.64
N TYR A 15 -13.36 -30.44 24.18
CA TYR A 15 -14.27 -29.59 23.42
C TYR A 15 -14.43 -30.00 21.95
N ASP A 16 -13.49 -30.77 21.40
CA ASP A 16 -13.54 -31.29 20.01
C ASP A 16 -14.56 -32.43 19.85
N PHE A 17 -15.24 -32.79 20.93
CA PHE A 17 -16.29 -33.80 20.94
C PHE A 17 -17.64 -33.18 21.30
N GLY A 18 -18.65 -33.44 20.47
CA GLY A 18 -20.05 -33.07 20.74
C GLY A 18 -20.61 -32.00 19.80
N PRO A 19 -21.85 -31.54 20.04
CA PRO A 19 -22.67 -30.82 19.05
C PRO A 19 -22.19 -29.40 18.67
N ASN A 20 -21.22 -28.83 19.40
CA ASN A 20 -20.69 -27.48 19.20
C ASN A 20 -19.15 -27.47 19.10
N ALA A 21 -18.55 -28.59 18.69
CA ALA A 21 -17.10 -28.69 18.57
C ALA A 21 -16.60 -27.85 17.40
N SER A 22 -15.52 -27.09 17.58
CA SER A 22 -14.92 -26.30 16.49
C SER A 22 -14.11 -27.19 15.56
N LEU A 23 -13.32 -28.11 16.12
CA LEU A 23 -12.63 -29.18 15.40
C LEU A 23 -13.34 -30.53 15.61
N ASP A 24 -13.11 -31.49 14.71
CA ASP A 24 -13.65 -32.86 14.85
C ASP A 24 -12.64 -33.80 15.52
N GLY A 25 -12.81 -33.99 16.82
CA GLY A 25 -11.97 -34.86 17.65
C GLY A 25 -12.03 -36.35 17.27
N THR A 26 -12.98 -36.75 16.43
CA THR A 26 -13.11 -38.16 15.98
C THR A 26 -12.17 -38.51 14.83
N THR A 27 -11.47 -37.52 14.26
CA THR A 27 -10.57 -37.70 13.11
C THR A 27 -9.19 -38.26 13.48
N TYR A 28 -8.85 -38.31 14.77
CA TYR A 28 -7.59 -38.85 15.29
C TYR A 28 -7.81 -39.82 16.45
N THR A 29 -6.77 -40.59 16.76
CA THR A 29 -6.80 -41.62 17.82
C THR A 29 -5.74 -41.41 18.90
N TYR A 30 -4.81 -40.47 18.66
CA TYR A 30 -3.72 -40.11 19.56
C TYR A 30 -3.56 -38.59 19.61
N ILE A 31 -3.10 -38.09 20.74
CA ILE A 31 -2.71 -36.69 20.98
C ILE A 31 -1.38 -36.75 21.72
N GLY A 32 -0.30 -36.32 21.05
CA GLY A 32 1.03 -36.65 21.50
C GLY A 32 1.18 -38.16 21.70
N ASN A 33 1.63 -38.58 22.87
CA ASN A 33 1.78 -40.00 23.24
C ASN A 33 0.49 -40.64 23.79
N TRP A 34 -0.59 -39.86 23.96
CA TRP A 34 -1.81 -40.29 24.62
C TRP A 34 -2.82 -40.85 23.64
N LYS A 35 -3.21 -42.10 23.83
CA LYS A 35 -4.28 -42.73 23.04
C LYS A 35 -5.64 -42.37 23.60
N ILE A 36 -6.56 -41.95 22.75
CA ILE A 36 -7.98 -41.81 23.11
C ILE A 36 -8.55 -43.21 23.40
N ASN A 37 -9.00 -43.41 24.64
CA ASN A 37 -9.39 -44.71 25.17
C ASN A 37 -10.91 -44.92 25.23
N SER A 38 -11.64 -43.96 25.78
CA SER A 38 -13.12 -43.99 25.85
C SER A 38 -13.72 -42.62 26.13
N PHE A 39 -14.98 -42.45 25.78
CA PHE A 39 -15.78 -41.24 26.01
C PHE A 39 -16.97 -41.56 26.93
N ALA A 40 -17.47 -40.55 27.63
CA ALA A 40 -18.74 -40.67 28.35
C ALA A 40 -19.93 -40.74 27.39
N ASP A 41 -20.96 -41.50 27.75
CA ASP A 41 -22.23 -41.47 27.02
C ASP A 41 -22.88 -40.08 27.24
N PRO A 42 -23.33 -39.40 26.16
CA PRO A 42 -23.93 -38.07 26.29
C PRO A 42 -25.21 -38.14 27.11
N ASN A 43 -25.33 -37.28 28.12
CA ASN A 43 -26.56 -37.09 28.89
C ASN A 43 -27.41 -35.95 28.29
N ASN A 44 -28.61 -35.71 28.84
CA ASN A 44 -29.51 -34.65 28.35
C ASN A 44 -29.00 -33.21 28.61
N ASN A 45 -27.89 -33.05 29.35
CA ASN A 45 -27.27 -31.77 29.66
C ASN A 45 -25.99 -31.52 28.86
N ASN A 46 -25.70 -32.36 27.85
CA ASN A 46 -24.51 -32.25 27.02
C ASN A 46 -23.18 -32.46 27.78
N PHE A 47 -23.20 -33.23 28.90
CA PHE A 47 -21.98 -33.67 29.57
C PHE A 47 -21.07 -34.45 28.60
N MET A 48 -19.78 -34.13 28.63
CA MET A 48 -18.75 -34.82 27.86
C MET A 48 -17.52 -35.04 28.72
N ALA A 49 -16.97 -36.26 28.63
CA ALA A 49 -15.69 -36.60 29.21
C ALA A 49 -14.91 -37.53 28.29
N VAL A 50 -13.61 -37.34 28.23
CA VAL A 50 -12.68 -38.15 27.43
C VAL A 50 -11.69 -38.80 28.36
N SER A 51 -11.36 -40.06 28.11
CA SER A 51 -10.26 -40.74 28.79
C SER A 51 -9.14 -41.06 27.80
N TYR A 52 -7.91 -40.84 28.24
CA TYR A 52 -6.69 -41.08 27.49
C TYR A 52 -5.81 -42.11 28.21
N TRP A 53 -4.95 -42.79 27.45
CA TRP A 53 -4.03 -43.80 27.97
C TRP A 53 -2.71 -43.78 27.18
N ASP A 54 -1.58 -43.67 27.88
CA ASP A 54 -0.23 -43.62 27.31
C ASP A 54 0.48 -45.00 27.32
N GLY A 55 -0.16 -46.03 27.88
CA GLY A 55 0.44 -47.35 28.13
C GLY A 55 0.66 -47.67 29.61
N LEU A 56 0.77 -46.65 30.46
CA LEU A 56 1.09 -46.75 31.89
C LEU A 56 0.02 -46.08 32.77
N SER A 57 -0.40 -44.88 32.40
CA SER A 57 -1.27 -43.99 33.15
C SER A 57 -2.53 -43.65 32.36
N TYR A 58 -3.56 -43.21 33.08
CA TYR A 58 -4.81 -42.75 32.51
C TYR A 58 -5.03 -41.27 32.82
N GLU A 59 -5.55 -40.54 31.85
CA GLU A 59 -5.99 -39.16 32.02
C GLU A 59 -7.49 -39.06 31.72
N ILE A 60 -8.23 -38.30 32.52
CA ILE A 60 -9.65 -38.05 32.31
C ILE A 60 -9.83 -36.54 32.17
N SER A 61 -10.32 -36.12 31.00
CA SER A 61 -10.67 -34.74 30.72
C SER A 61 -12.18 -34.55 30.79
N TYR A 62 -12.65 -33.63 31.62
CA TYR A 62 -14.06 -33.20 31.66
C TYR A 62 -14.24 -31.92 30.85
N ARG A 63 -15.19 -31.92 29.93
CA ARG A 63 -15.56 -30.72 29.16
C ARG A 63 -16.40 -29.78 30.03
N GLY A 64 -16.20 -28.48 29.90
CA GLY A 64 -17.12 -27.47 30.44
C GLY A 64 -18.39 -27.27 29.61
N THR A 65 -19.26 -26.38 30.07
CA THR A 65 -20.43 -25.93 29.31
C THR A 65 -20.03 -24.94 28.21
N THR A 66 -20.83 -24.86 27.14
CA THR A 66 -20.64 -23.88 26.05
C THR A 66 -21.37 -22.56 26.29
N ASP A 67 -22.12 -22.42 27.38
CA ASP A 67 -22.87 -21.21 27.71
C ASP A 67 -22.41 -20.65 29.06
N ILE A 68 -21.33 -19.84 29.02
CA ILE A 68 -20.64 -19.30 30.21
C ILE A 68 -21.32 -18.02 30.74
N LEU A 69 -22.16 -17.35 29.93
CA LEU A 69 -22.87 -16.10 30.29
C LEU A 69 -24.40 -16.17 30.12
N GLY A 70 -24.95 -17.35 29.82
CA GLY A 70 -26.39 -17.57 29.86
C GLY A 70 -26.99 -17.21 31.22
N THR A 71 -28.29 -16.94 31.22
CA THR A 71 -29.04 -16.57 32.43
C THR A 71 -28.82 -17.56 33.58
N ASP A 72 -28.59 -18.84 33.28
CA ASP A 72 -28.48 -19.91 34.28
C ASP A 72 -27.24 -19.83 35.21
N ILE A 73 -26.09 -19.28 34.78
CA ILE A 73 -24.87 -19.24 35.62
C ILE A 73 -24.95 -18.16 36.71
N LEU A 74 -25.63 -17.04 36.44
CA LEU A 74 -25.78 -15.91 37.37
C LEU A 74 -27.11 -15.93 38.15
N ASP A 75 -28.09 -16.73 37.74
CA ASP A 75 -29.42 -16.80 38.37
C ASP A 75 -29.45 -17.50 39.75
N GLY A 76 -28.28 -17.88 40.28
CA GLY A 76 -28.13 -18.43 41.62
C GLY A 76 -28.55 -19.90 41.74
N ASP A 77 -29.15 -20.51 40.71
CA ASP A 77 -29.40 -21.95 40.69
C ASP A 77 -28.06 -22.71 40.60
N PHE A 78 -27.15 -22.28 39.72
CA PHE A 78 -25.79 -22.82 39.59
C PHE A 78 -24.91 -22.59 40.84
N TRP A 79 -25.14 -21.48 41.57
CA TRP A 79 -24.46 -21.14 42.82
C TRP A 79 -24.92 -21.99 44.01
N ASN A 80 -26.20 -22.35 44.03
CA ASN A 80 -26.83 -23.12 45.11
C ASN A 80 -27.03 -24.61 44.74
N GLY A 81 -26.63 -25.02 43.54
CA GLY A 81 -27.17 -26.19 42.82
C GLY A 81 -26.30 -27.42 42.72
N TRP A 82 -25.10 -27.46 43.31
CA TRP A 82 -24.29 -28.69 43.48
C TRP A 82 -24.96 -29.72 44.43
N MET A 83 -26.26 -29.92 44.34
CA MET A 83 -26.98 -30.95 45.09
C MET A 83 -26.70 -32.33 44.48
N ILE A 84 -25.61 -32.97 44.91
CA ILE A 84 -25.34 -34.36 44.54
C ILE A 84 -26.50 -35.25 45.04
N GLY A 85 -27.21 -35.90 44.11
CA GLY A 85 -28.36 -36.75 44.43
C GLY A 85 -29.70 -36.03 44.66
N GLY A 86 -29.79 -34.71 44.46
CA GLY A 86 -31.02 -33.91 44.65
C GLY A 86 -31.96 -33.83 43.45
N GLY A 87 -31.57 -34.35 42.28
CA GLY A 87 -32.38 -34.35 41.06
C GLY A 87 -32.45 -33.03 40.29
N SER A 88 -31.58 -32.05 40.60
CA SER A 88 -31.35 -30.87 39.74
C SER A 88 -30.57 -31.26 38.48
N GLN A 89 -30.56 -30.39 37.45
CA GLN A 89 -29.77 -30.60 36.24
C GLN A 89 -28.27 -30.67 36.55
N ASP A 90 -27.76 -29.80 37.42
CA ASP A 90 -26.37 -29.79 37.89
C ASP A 90 -25.97 -31.11 38.58
N ALA A 91 -26.90 -31.72 39.33
CA ALA A 91 -26.68 -33.03 39.95
C ALA A 91 -26.39 -34.13 38.92
N ALA A 92 -26.94 -34.02 37.71
CA ALA A 92 -26.77 -35.02 36.67
C ALA A 92 -25.36 -34.98 36.05
N ASP A 93 -24.74 -33.81 35.90
CA ASP A 93 -23.37 -33.69 35.38
C ASP A 93 -22.34 -34.15 36.40
N VAL A 94 -22.56 -33.80 37.68
CA VAL A 94 -21.76 -34.32 38.80
C VAL A 94 -21.82 -35.85 38.87
N ASN A 95 -23.03 -36.42 38.83
CA ASN A 95 -23.21 -37.87 38.86
C ASN A 95 -22.56 -38.54 37.65
N SER A 96 -22.62 -37.89 36.48
CA SER A 96 -22.00 -38.40 35.25
C SER A 96 -20.48 -38.40 35.36
N ALA A 97 -19.87 -37.32 35.89
CA ALA A 97 -18.43 -37.24 36.14
C ALA A 97 -17.94 -38.31 37.12
N ILE A 98 -18.63 -38.47 38.27
CA ILE A 98 -18.32 -39.51 39.26
C ILE A 98 -18.45 -40.91 38.65
N THR A 99 -19.53 -41.18 37.91
CA THR A 99 -19.76 -42.48 37.26
C THR A 99 -18.67 -42.76 36.22
N PHE A 100 -18.28 -41.77 35.43
CA PHE A 100 -17.22 -41.93 34.43
C PHE A 100 -15.88 -42.25 35.10
N TYR A 101 -15.48 -41.50 36.12
CA TYR A 101 -14.29 -41.78 36.92
C TYR A 101 -14.29 -43.20 37.48
N GLN A 102 -15.38 -43.63 38.14
CA GLN A 102 -15.49 -44.98 38.69
C GLN A 102 -15.38 -46.07 37.62
N SER A 103 -15.91 -45.81 36.42
CA SER A 103 -15.80 -46.73 35.28
C SER A 103 -14.34 -46.88 34.82
N ILE A 104 -13.57 -45.79 34.78
CA ILE A 104 -12.15 -45.80 34.43
C ILE A 104 -11.34 -46.45 35.55
N LEU A 105 -11.59 -46.12 36.82
CA LEU A 105 -10.95 -46.75 37.97
C LEU A 105 -11.13 -48.28 37.97
N THR A 106 -12.32 -48.75 37.58
CA THR A 106 -12.57 -50.19 37.42
C THR A 106 -11.67 -50.80 36.34
N LYS A 107 -11.50 -50.12 35.20
CA LYS A 107 -10.58 -50.56 34.13
C LYS A 107 -9.11 -50.53 34.59
N VAL A 108 -8.67 -49.46 35.25
CA VAL A 108 -7.31 -49.32 35.79
C VAL A 108 -7.00 -50.44 36.77
N THR A 109 -7.91 -50.70 37.72
CA THR A 109 -7.76 -51.77 38.71
C THR A 109 -7.75 -53.15 38.07
N ALA A 110 -8.59 -53.39 37.05
CA ALA A 110 -8.60 -54.65 36.30
C ALA A 110 -7.28 -54.90 35.55
N ASN A 111 -6.56 -53.83 35.20
CA ASN A 111 -5.24 -53.87 34.57
C ASN A 111 -4.07 -53.86 35.58
N GLY A 112 -4.35 -53.94 36.88
CA GLY A 112 -3.34 -54.01 37.95
C GLY A 112 -2.83 -52.66 38.46
N GLY A 113 -3.41 -51.55 38.00
CA GLY A 113 -3.14 -50.21 38.51
C GLY A 113 -4.03 -49.82 39.70
N THR A 114 -3.95 -48.54 40.09
CA THR A 114 -4.68 -47.93 41.20
C THR A 114 -5.19 -46.54 40.83
N SER A 115 -5.93 -45.87 41.72
CA SER A 115 -6.33 -44.46 41.52
C SER A 115 -5.14 -43.49 41.40
N ALA A 116 -3.93 -43.88 41.83
CA ALA A 116 -2.73 -43.07 41.65
C ALA A 116 -2.24 -43.03 40.20
N ASP A 117 -2.71 -43.97 39.36
CA ASP A 117 -2.40 -44.01 37.92
C ASP A 117 -3.44 -43.25 37.09
N ILE A 118 -4.30 -42.46 37.74
CA ILE A 118 -5.31 -41.60 37.11
C ILE A 118 -4.98 -40.14 37.42
N THR A 119 -4.94 -39.31 36.38
CA THR A 119 -4.91 -37.85 36.50
C THR A 119 -6.20 -37.28 35.90
N LEU A 120 -6.72 -36.21 36.51
CA LEU A 120 -7.93 -35.52 36.06
C LEU A 120 -7.56 -34.16 35.47
N THR A 121 -8.31 -33.72 34.47
CA THR A 121 -8.18 -32.36 33.95
C THR A 121 -9.51 -31.83 33.40
N GLY A 122 -9.64 -30.52 33.31
CA GLY A 122 -10.79 -29.88 32.68
C GLY A 122 -10.77 -28.38 32.83
N HIS A 123 -11.62 -27.75 32.01
CA HIS A 123 -11.76 -26.31 31.92
C HIS A 123 -13.18 -25.85 32.31
N SER A 124 -13.34 -24.63 32.84
CA SER A 124 -14.66 -24.08 33.20
C SER A 124 -15.40 -24.98 34.22
N LEU A 125 -16.65 -25.35 33.95
CA LEU A 125 -17.39 -26.39 34.68
C LEU A 125 -16.62 -27.72 34.74
N GLY A 126 -15.94 -28.13 33.66
CA GLY A 126 -15.09 -29.32 33.64
C GLY A 126 -13.91 -29.25 34.60
N GLY A 127 -13.35 -28.05 34.80
CA GLY A 127 -12.35 -27.78 35.85
C GLY A 127 -12.95 -27.90 37.24
N GLY A 128 -14.18 -27.43 37.45
CA GLY A 128 -14.92 -27.63 38.70
C GLY A 128 -15.20 -29.12 38.99
N LEU A 129 -15.58 -29.90 37.98
CA LEU A 129 -15.78 -31.34 38.09
C LEU A 129 -14.48 -32.09 38.37
N THR A 130 -13.37 -31.64 37.76
CA THR A 130 -12.02 -32.12 38.05
C THR A 130 -11.67 -31.90 39.52
N GLY A 131 -11.89 -30.69 40.04
CA GLY A 131 -11.68 -30.38 41.44
C GLY A 131 -12.55 -31.22 42.37
N LEU A 132 -13.84 -31.32 42.08
CA LEU A 132 -14.79 -32.10 42.88
C LEU A 132 -14.39 -33.58 42.98
N VAL A 133 -14.17 -34.23 41.84
CA VAL A 133 -13.80 -35.66 41.80
C VAL A 133 -12.41 -35.86 42.38
N GLY A 134 -11.46 -34.98 42.06
CA GLY A 134 -10.10 -35.00 42.61
C GLY A 134 -10.08 -34.92 44.13
N SER A 135 -10.85 -33.99 44.71
CA SER A 135 -10.98 -33.82 46.16
C SER A 135 -11.61 -35.02 46.85
N ILE A 136 -12.70 -35.58 46.30
CA ILE A 136 -13.43 -36.71 46.91
C ILE A 136 -12.57 -37.98 46.92
N TYR A 137 -11.83 -38.24 45.84
CA TYR A 137 -11.07 -39.48 45.67
C TYR A 137 -9.57 -39.34 45.96
N GLY A 138 -9.08 -38.13 46.26
CA GLY A 138 -7.67 -37.84 46.53
C GLY A 138 -6.76 -38.08 45.32
N VAL A 139 -7.22 -37.67 44.13
CA VAL A 139 -6.59 -37.92 42.82
C VAL A 139 -5.90 -36.65 42.31
N LYS A 140 -4.80 -36.80 41.54
CA LYS A 140 -4.09 -35.67 40.92
C LYS A 140 -5.01 -34.97 39.92
N GLY A 141 -5.03 -33.64 39.91
CA GLY A 141 -5.92 -32.88 39.05
C GLY A 141 -5.36 -31.53 38.59
N TYR A 142 -5.62 -31.19 37.33
CA TYR A 142 -5.26 -29.92 36.70
C TYR A 142 -6.51 -29.16 36.26
N LEU A 143 -6.74 -28.03 36.91
CA LEU A 143 -7.95 -27.23 36.79
C LEU A 143 -7.63 -25.96 36.01
N PHE A 144 -8.38 -25.68 34.96
CA PHE A 144 -8.19 -24.55 34.04
C PHE A 144 -9.44 -23.67 34.04
N ASP A 145 -9.28 -22.36 34.18
CA ASP A 145 -10.36 -21.38 34.42
C ASP A 145 -11.55 -21.97 35.19
N ASN A 146 -11.27 -22.57 36.35
CA ASN A 146 -12.20 -23.55 36.90
C ASN A 146 -13.39 -22.90 37.60
N MET A 147 -14.55 -23.59 37.55
CA MET A 147 -15.65 -23.27 38.43
C MET A 147 -15.30 -23.65 39.89
N PRO A 148 -15.71 -22.86 40.91
CA PRO A 148 -15.53 -23.22 42.32
C PRO A 148 -16.19 -24.56 42.66
N PHE A 149 -15.47 -25.43 43.37
CA PHE A 149 -15.91 -26.81 43.63
C PHE A 149 -15.84 -27.23 45.12
N GLU A 150 -15.08 -26.51 45.95
CA GLU A 150 -14.77 -26.94 47.33
C GLU A 150 -16.01 -27.09 48.20
N LEU A 151 -16.98 -26.17 48.07
CA LEU A 151 -18.24 -26.25 48.80
C LEU A 151 -19.05 -27.48 48.40
N ALA A 152 -19.05 -27.84 47.11
CA ALA A 152 -19.72 -29.02 46.60
C ALA A 152 -19.08 -30.29 47.16
N ALA A 153 -17.74 -30.36 47.13
CA ALA A 153 -16.99 -31.47 47.71
C ALA A 153 -17.25 -31.59 49.22
N ALA A 154 -17.27 -30.46 49.94
CA ALA A 154 -17.51 -30.44 51.38
C ALA A 154 -18.91 -30.93 51.73
N ASN A 155 -19.92 -30.51 50.98
CA ASN A 155 -21.30 -30.97 51.14
C ASN A 155 -21.43 -32.47 50.84
N ALA A 156 -20.80 -32.95 49.77
CA ALA A 156 -20.78 -34.38 49.42
C ALA A 156 -20.21 -35.25 50.55
N TYR A 157 -19.11 -34.81 51.17
CA TYR A 157 -18.51 -35.47 52.31
C TYR A 157 -19.43 -35.38 53.55
N ALA A 158 -19.93 -34.19 53.88
CA ALA A 158 -20.78 -33.95 55.04
C ALA A 158 -22.07 -34.78 55.00
N ASP A 159 -22.72 -34.89 53.85
CA ASP A 159 -23.92 -35.70 53.67
C ASP A 159 -23.60 -37.21 53.70
N SER A 160 -22.35 -37.60 53.47
CA SER A 160 -21.88 -38.98 53.56
C SER A 160 -21.43 -39.42 54.96
N VAL A 161 -21.28 -38.49 55.92
CA VAL A 161 -20.83 -38.83 57.30
C VAL A 161 -21.64 -38.16 58.42
N GLY A 162 -22.49 -37.19 58.09
CA GLY A 162 -23.11 -36.26 59.03
C GLY A 162 -24.43 -36.71 59.66
N THR A 163 -25.08 -35.81 60.39
CA THR A 163 -26.38 -36.05 61.05
C THR A 163 -27.54 -36.17 60.06
N ALA A 164 -27.38 -35.62 58.85
CA ALA A 164 -28.27 -35.77 57.70
C ALA A 164 -27.74 -36.86 56.73
N TYR A 165 -27.15 -37.93 57.26
CA TYR A 165 -26.54 -39.01 56.49
C TYR A 165 -27.44 -39.53 55.36
N ASN A 166 -26.94 -39.40 54.13
CA ASN A 166 -27.56 -39.93 52.93
C ASN A 166 -26.85 -41.23 52.52
N SER A 167 -27.45 -42.37 52.85
CA SER A 167 -26.87 -43.70 52.58
C SER A 167 -26.70 -43.98 51.10
N ASP A 168 -27.59 -43.45 50.26
CA ASP A 168 -27.57 -43.71 48.82
C ASP A 168 -26.44 -42.90 48.17
N LEU A 169 -26.24 -41.64 48.59
CA LEU A 169 -25.11 -40.82 48.17
C LEU A 169 -23.78 -41.41 48.63
N ALA A 170 -23.69 -41.82 49.90
CA ALA A 170 -22.48 -42.45 50.43
C ALA A 170 -22.13 -43.75 49.69
N ALA A 171 -23.14 -44.58 49.40
CA ALA A 171 -22.96 -45.79 48.61
C ALA A 171 -22.60 -45.49 47.14
N PHE A 172 -23.16 -44.42 46.55
CA PHE A 172 -22.85 -43.99 45.19
C PHE A 172 -21.40 -43.53 45.06
N ILE A 173 -20.90 -42.69 45.98
CA ILE A 173 -19.54 -42.13 45.92
C ILE A 173 -18.50 -43.13 46.41
N TYR A 174 -18.69 -43.70 47.61
CA TYR A 174 -17.66 -44.47 48.30
C TYR A 174 -17.88 -45.99 48.20
N GLY A 175 -19.02 -46.45 47.66
CA GLY A 175 -19.37 -47.86 47.62
C GLY A 175 -19.47 -48.44 49.04
N THR A 176 -18.66 -49.47 49.32
CA THR A 176 -18.53 -50.06 50.66
C THR A 176 -17.38 -49.46 51.48
N SER A 177 -16.64 -48.51 50.92
CA SER A 177 -15.50 -47.88 51.58
C SER A 177 -15.98 -46.85 52.60
N THR A 178 -15.19 -46.64 53.65
CA THR A 178 -15.45 -45.55 54.61
C THR A 178 -15.18 -44.21 53.92
N PRO A 179 -16.12 -43.25 53.94
CA PRO A 179 -15.87 -41.91 53.43
C PRO A 179 -14.66 -41.27 54.10
N THR A 180 -13.76 -40.68 53.31
CA THR A 180 -12.58 -39.96 53.77
C THR A 180 -12.77 -38.46 53.60
N PRO A 181 -12.17 -37.62 54.46
CA PRO A 181 -12.15 -36.18 54.23
C PRO A 181 -11.56 -35.84 52.85
N ASN A 182 -12.06 -34.76 52.24
CA ASN A 182 -11.56 -34.28 50.95
C ASN A 182 -10.06 -33.96 51.01
N ASP A 183 -9.34 -34.27 49.93
CA ASP A 183 -7.91 -34.02 49.77
C ASP A 183 -7.62 -33.22 48.50
N GLU A 184 -7.38 -31.91 48.68
CA GLU A 184 -7.07 -30.97 47.60
C GLU A 184 -5.55 -30.82 47.36
N SER A 185 -4.71 -31.53 48.13
CA SER A 185 -3.25 -31.32 48.12
C SER A 185 -2.55 -31.74 46.81
N LYS A 186 -3.28 -32.43 45.92
CA LYS A 186 -2.80 -32.89 44.62
C LYS A 186 -3.46 -32.16 43.44
N LEU A 187 -4.18 -31.08 43.73
CA LEU A 187 -4.82 -30.25 42.72
C LEU A 187 -3.94 -29.04 42.41
N SER A 188 -3.91 -28.64 41.16
CA SER A 188 -3.28 -27.40 40.69
C SER A 188 -4.29 -26.66 39.83
N ALA A 189 -4.47 -25.37 40.09
CA ALA A 189 -5.41 -24.53 39.37
C ALA A 189 -4.70 -23.39 38.66
N TYR A 190 -5.08 -23.16 37.42
CA TYR A 190 -4.63 -22.09 36.55
C TYR A 190 -5.87 -21.30 36.13
N ALA A 191 -5.67 -20.00 35.90
CA ALA A 191 -6.71 -19.21 35.27
C ALA A 191 -6.13 -18.00 34.52
N THR A 192 -6.74 -17.65 33.41
CA THR A 192 -6.47 -16.40 32.71
C THR A 192 -6.90 -15.21 33.57
N VAL A 193 -6.05 -14.20 33.72
CA VAL A 193 -6.39 -13.02 34.52
C VAL A 193 -7.56 -12.27 33.86
N GLY A 194 -8.63 -12.03 34.62
CA GLY A 194 -9.81 -11.25 34.17
C GLY A 194 -10.94 -12.08 33.54
N GLU A 195 -10.78 -13.40 33.42
CA GLU A 195 -11.81 -14.29 32.86
C GLU A 195 -13.10 -14.36 33.71
N ALA A 196 -14.19 -14.79 33.08
CA ALA A 196 -15.57 -14.75 33.58
C ALA A 196 -15.82 -15.35 34.98
N LEU A 197 -15.18 -16.46 35.33
CA LEU A 197 -15.33 -17.20 36.59
C LEU A 197 -14.43 -16.68 37.72
N THR A 198 -13.56 -15.70 37.45
CA THR A 198 -12.70 -15.06 38.48
C THR A 198 -13.55 -14.52 39.64
N PHE A 199 -14.66 -13.87 39.32
CA PHE A 199 -15.58 -13.36 40.34
C PHE A 199 -16.19 -14.48 41.19
N LEU A 200 -16.56 -15.60 40.55
CA LEU A 200 -17.16 -16.74 41.23
C LEU A 200 -16.14 -17.46 42.13
N ARG A 201 -14.87 -17.61 41.72
CA ARG A 201 -13.81 -18.15 42.60
C ARG A 201 -13.57 -17.27 43.82
N ASN A 202 -13.53 -15.95 43.64
CA ASN A 202 -13.32 -15.00 44.73
C ASN A 202 -14.50 -14.94 45.71
N THR A 203 -15.74 -15.05 45.23
CA THR A 203 -16.93 -14.98 46.08
C THR A 203 -17.41 -16.34 46.60
N GLY A 204 -16.99 -17.43 45.95
CA GLY A 204 -17.47 -18.80 46.19
C GLY A 204 -16.67 -19.55 47.23
N GLY A 205 -15.65 -18.89 47.78
CA GLY A 205 -14.86 -19.43 48.87
C GLY A 205 -13.92 -20.55 48.43
N GLN A 206 -13.47 -20.57 47.16
CA GLN A 206 -12.37 -21.44 46.76
C GLN A 206 -11.08 -20.97 47.46
N SER A 207 -10.43 -21.89 48.15
CA SER A 207 -9.22 -21.69 48.94
C SER A 207 -7.97 -22.30 48.29
N LEU A 208 -8.15 -23.24 47.37
CA LEU A 208 -7.11 -23.77 46.49
C LEU A 208 -6.47 -22.61 45.71
N PRO A 209 -5.15 -22.39 45.85
CA PRO A 209 -4.45 -21.35 45.11
C PRO A 209 -4.62 -21.51 43.60
N VAL A 210 -4.87 -20.40 42.92
CA VAL A 210 -4.97 -20.33 41.46
C VAL A 210 -3.79 -19.53 40.93
N THR A 211 -3.04 -20.12 40.00
CA THR A 211 -1.96 -19.46 39.28
C THR A 211 -2.57 -18.61 38.17
N GLY A 212 -2.40 -17.28 38.25
CA GLY A 212 -2.87 -16.36 37.22
C GLY A 212 -1.96 -16.34 36.00
N LEU A 213 -2.54 -16.53 34.82
CA LEU A 213 -1.91 -16.39 33.52
C LEU A 213 -2.40 -15.08 32.90
N ASP A 214 -1.55 -14.05 32.91
CA ASP A 214 -1.94 -12.74 32.37
C ASP A 214 -1.81 -12.76 30.85
N SER A 215 -2.87 -12.38 30.12
CA SER A 215 -2.85 -12.27 28.67
C SER A 215 -2.26 -10.94 28.20
N GLY A 216 -2.09 -9.94 29.07
CA GLY A 216 -1.70 -8.58 28.67
C GLY A 216 -2.75 -7.84 27.82
N ALA A 217 -3.93 -8.45 27.58
CA ALA A 217 -5.00 -7.94 26.72
C ALA A 217 -6.36 -7.89 27.46
N THR A 218 -6.33 -7.63 28.77
CA THR A 218 -7.53 -7.70 29.64
C THR A 218 -8.50 -6.53 29.45
N GLU A 219 -8.08 -5.44 28.80
CA GLU A 219 -8.94 -4.30 28.48
C GLU A 219 -9.60 -4.46 27.09
N GLU A 220 -9.00 -5.28 26.23
CA GLU A 220 -9.34 -5.47 24.82
C GLU A 220 -10.19 -6.72 24.60
N LEU A 221 -9.95 -7.78 25.39
CA LEU A 221 -10.71 -9.01 25.35
C LEU A 221 -11.84 -9.00 26.37
N SER A 222 -13.02 -9.45 25.96
CA SER A 222 -14.12 -9.70 26.90
C SER A 222 -13.76 -10.81 27.89
N SER A 223 -14.40 -10.83 29.06
CA SER A 223 -14.21 -11.90 30.05
C SER A 223 -14.53 -13.30 29.51
N VAL A 224 -15.33 -13.42 28.43
CA VAL A 224 -15.60 -14.68 27.73
C VAL A 224 -14.46 -15.08 26.82
N GLN A 225 -13.84 -14.13 26.11
CA GLN A 225 -12.66 -14.39 25.29
C GLN A 225 -11.46 -14.78 26.16
N LEU A 226 -11.30 -14.11 27.30
CA LEU A 226 -10.31 -14.48 28.32
C LEU A 226 -10.57 -15.89 28.90
N HIS A 227 -11.81 -16.38 28.86
CA HIS A 227 -12.22 -17.74 29.26
C HIS A 227 -12.01 -18.79 28.15
N SER A 228 -10.99 -18.61 27.30
CA SER A 228 -10.69 -19.53 26.20
C SER A 228 -9.62 -20.55 26.61
N MET A 229 -9.94 -21.84 26.57
CA MET A 229 -8.98 -22.90 26.88
C MET A 229 -7.77 -22.90 25.93
N ALA A 230 -7.98 -22.50 24.67
CA ALA A 230 -6.89 -22.39 23.71
C ALA A 230 -5.95 -21.23 24.07
N LEU A 231 -6.49 -20.07 24.47
CA LEU A 231 -5.69 -18.95 24.99
C LEU A 231 -4.90 -19.38 26.24
N GLU A 232 -5.56 -20.01 27.21
CA GLU A 232 -4.91 -20.45 28.45
C GLU A 232 -3.78 -21.45 28.17
N THR A 233 -3.98 -22.36 27.20
CA THR A 233 -2.93 -23.30 26.73
C THR A 233 -1.73 -22.55 26.12
N MET A 234 -1.97 -21.51 25.30
CA MET A 234 -0.90 -20.70 24.73
C MET A 234 -0.12 -19.92 25.80
N LEU A 235 -0.81 -19.35 26.79
CA LEU A 235 -0.18 -18.63 27.90
C LEU A 235 0.64 -19.56 28.79
N LEU A 236 0.14 -20.79 29.03
CA LEU A 236 0.88 -21.80 29.78
C LEU A 236 2.13 -22.26 29.01
N TYR A 237 2.03 -22.44 27.68
CA TYR A 237 3.20 -22.71 26.84
C TYR A 237 4.25 -21.60 26.95
N ALA A 238 3.83 -20.33 26.88
CA ALA A 238 4.75 -19.19 27.04
C ALA A 238 5.41 -19.20 28.43
N SER A 239 4.63 -19.41 29.50
CA SER A 239 5.11 -19.51 30.87
C SER A 239 6.16 -20.64 31.03
N ASP A 240 5.85 -21.85 30.58
CA ASP A 240 6.72 -23.02 30.70
C ASP A 240 8.05 -22.88 29.94
N ASN A 241 8.04 -22.10 28.85
CA ASN A 241 9.21 -21.82 28.03
C ASN A 241 9.91 -20.50 28.39
N ASN A 242 9.45 -19.78 29.42
CA ASN A 242 9.94 -18.44 29.82
C ASN A 242 9.91 -17.41 28.66
N ILE A 243 8.86 -17.45 27.83
CA ILE A 243 8.64 -16.49 26.76
C ILE A 243 7.82 -15.33 27.34
N THR A 244 8.43 -14.14 27.46
CA THR A 244 7.80 -12.96 28.09
C THR A 244 7.65 -11.77 27.16
N ASP A 245 8.37 -11.76 26.05
CA ASP A 245 8.62 -10.53 25.29
C ASP A 245 7.38 -10.06 24.52
N TRP A 246 6.43 -10.96 24.26
CA TRP A 246 5.15 -10.68 23.58
C TRP A 246 4.20 -9.75 24.36
N SER A 247 4.39 -9.56 25.67
CA SER A 247 3.36 -8.91 26.50
C SER A 247 3.05 -7.47 26.12
N ALA A 248 4.00 -6.76 25.51
CA ALA A 248 3.79 -5.37 25.10
C ALA A 248 2.88 -5.22 23.87
N ILE A 249 2.86 -6.22 22.97
CA ILE A 249 2.00 -6.21 21.77
C ILE A 249 0.64 -6.89 22.02
N ALA A 250 0.47 -7.58 23.15
CA ALA A 250 -0.72 -8.35 23.49
C ALA A 250 -2.08 -7.65 23.22
N PRO A 251 -2.27 -6.35 23.55
CA PRO A 251 -3.51 -5.61 23.23
C PRO A 251 -3.91 -5.59 21.76
N TYR A 252 -2.95 -5.67 20.84
CA TYR A 252 -3.18 -5.69 19.40
C TYR A 252 -3.10 -7.11 18.85
N PHE A 253 -2.28 -7.96 19.46
CA PHE A 253 -1.96 -9.28 18.96
C PHE A 253 -3.02 -10.33 19.26
N PHE A 254 -3.45 -10.44 20.51
CA PHE A 254 -4.42 -11.48 20.90
C PHE A 254 -5.81 -11.30 20.29
N PRO A 255 -6.37 -10.08 20.11
CA PRO A 255 -7.66 -9.92 19.44
C PRO A 255 -7.74 -10.57 18.06
N GLU A 256 -6.63 -10.62 17.31
CA GLU A 256 -6.60 -11.22 15.96
C GLU A 256 -6.80 -12.74 15.97
N LEU A 257 -6.65 -13.42 17.12
CA LEU A 257 -7.06 -14.82 17.28
C LEU A 257 -8.58 -15.03 17.15
N TRP A 258 -9.38 -13.97 17.30
CA TRP A 258 -10.84 -13.98 17.12
C TRP A 258 -11.30 -13.45 15.76
N ASP A 259 -10.37 -13.11 14.86
CA ASP A 259 -10.70 -12.65 13.52
C ASP A 259 -10.93 -13.84 12.56
N ASP A 260 -12.17 -13.99 12.09
CA ASP A 260 -12.55 -15.05 11.16
C ASP A 260 -11.94 -14.85 9.76
N ASP A 261 -11.67 -13.61 9.33
CA ASP A 261 -11.02 -13.34 8.04
C ASP A 261 -9.55 -13.79 8.08
N VAL A 262 -8.84 -13.52 9.19
CA VAL A 262 -7.49 -14.05 9.46
C VAL A 262 -7.51 -15.59 9.45
N ALA A 263 -8.45 -16.20 10.18
CA ALA A 263 -8.55 -17.66 10.26
C ALA A 263 -8.87 -18.33 8.91
N ASN A 264 -9.75 -17.72 8.10
CA ASN A 264 -10.07 -18.22 6.78
C ASN A 264 -8.92 -18.06 5.80
N ALA A 265 -8.21 -16.92 5.84
CA ALA A 265 -7.04 -16.66 5.02
C ALA A 265 -5.86 -17.58 5.35
N ALA A 266 -5.73 -17.98 6.63
CA ALA A 266 -4.79 -19.00 7.08
C ALA A 266 -5.13 -20.42 6.59
N GLY A 267 -6.29 -20.64 5.97
CA GLY A 267 -6.74 -21.96 5.51
C GLY A 267 -7.35 -22.84 6.62
N VAL A 268 -7.40 -22.36 7.86
CA VAL A 268 -7.95 -23.11 9.01
C VAL A 268 -9.45 -23.35 8.88
N GLY A 269 -10.17 -22.48 8.16
CA GLY A 269 -11.59 -22.65 7.86
C GLY A 269 -11.97 -23.99 7.21
N ALA A 270 -11.02 -24.71 6.59
CA ALA A 270 -11.24 -26.05 6.03
C ALA A 270 -11.35 -27.17 7.08
N TYR A 271 -10.85 -26.94 8.30
CA TYR A 271 -10.79 -27.94 9.38
C TYR A 271 -11.96 -27.85 10.37
N LYS A 272 -12.71 -26.75 10.33
CA LYS A 272 -13.81 -26.53 11.27
C LYS A 272 -14.99 -27.45 10.99
N THR A 273 -15.74 -27.79 12.03
CA THR A 273 -17.04 -28.47 11.86
C THR A 273 -18.09 -27.51 11.27
N ALA A 274 -19.25 -28.05 10.88
CA ALA A 274 -20.35 -27.24 10.37
C ALA A 274 -20.83 -26.16 11.36
N ASN A 275 -20.70 -26.41 12.67
CA ASN A 275 -21.15 -25.50 13.73
C ASN A 275 -20.00 -24.69 14.36
N GLY A 276 -18.74 -24.99 13.99
CA GLY A 276 -17.55 -24.30 14.50
C GLY A 276 -17.29 -22.95 13.81
N LEU A 277 -16.71 -22.01 14.57
CA LEU A 277 -16.16 -20.76 14.05
C LEU A 277 -14.73 -20.99 13.53
N ALA A 278 -14.32 -20.22 12.51
CA ALA A 278 -12.99 -20.38 11.93
C ALA A 278 -11.90 -19.91 12.91
N SER A 279 -12.10 -18.78 13.57
CA SER A 279 -11.26 -18.24 14.64
C SER A 279 -11.07 -19.19 15.82
N THR A 280 -12.11 -19.91 16.26
CA THR A 280 -11.95 -20.91 17.33
C THR A 280 -11.09 -22.10 16.87
N ALA A 281 -11.28 -22.57 15.64
CA ALA A 281 -10.40 -23.60 15.08
C ALA A 281 -8.96 -23.11 14.93
N LEU A 282 -8.74 -21.84 14.55
CA LEU A 282 -7.42 -21.20 14.49
C LEU A 282 -6.73 -21.24 15.86
N GLN A 283 -7.42 -20.80 16.91
CA GLN A 283 -6.92 -20.84 18.29
C GLN A 283 -6.53 -22.26 18.71
N GLU A 284 -7.44 -23.23 18.55
CA GLU A 284 -7.20 -24.62 18.96
C GLU A 284 -6.02 -25.23 18.17
N MET A 285 -5.95 -25.01 16.85
CA MET A 285 -4.88 -25.55 16.01
C MET A 285 -3.51 -24.97 16.35
N ILE A 286 -3.41 -23.66 16.62
CA ILE A 286 -2.17 -23.04 17.11
C ILE A 286 -1.81 -23.62 18.49
N ALA A 287 -2.76 -23.70 19.43
CA ALA A 287 -2.51 -24.23 20.77
C ALA A 287 -2.05 -25.70 20.74
N TYR A 288 -2.63 -26.53 19.87
CA TYR A 288 -2.21 -27.93 19.66
C TYR A 288 -0.78 -28.05 19.15
N SER A 289 -0.27 -27.04 18.45
CA SER A 289 1.12 -27.05 17.99
C SER A 289 2.15 -26.87 19.12
N ALA A 290 1.69 -26.76 20.38
CA ALA A 290 2.54 -26.93 21.55
C ALA A 290 3.06 -28.37 21.72
N LEU A 291 2.43 -29.37 21.10
CA LEU A 291 2.86 -30.77 21.11
C LEU A 291 4.25 -30.91 20.45
N ASP A 292 5.26 -31.31 21.24
CA ASP A 292 6.65 -31.50 20.82
C ASP A 292 7.06 -32.98 20.72
N GLU A 293 6.12 -33.90 20.98
CA GLU A 293 6.34 -35.35 20.94
C GLU A 293 5.09 -36.12 20.50
N GLY A 294 5.29 -37.37 20.05
CA GLY A 294 4.20 -38.27 19.65
C GLY A 294 3.43 -37.79 18.43
N THR A 295 2.09 -37.86 18.48
CA THR A 295 1.19 -37.43 17.39
C THR A 295 0.93 -35.92 17.50
N MET A 296 1.62 -35.14 16.67
CA MET A 296 1.48 -33.68 16.55
C MET A 296 0.36 -33.36 15.55
N LEU A 297 -0.87 -33.14 16.04
CA LEU A 297 -2.08 -33.05 15.22
C LEU A 297 -2.01 -31.97 14.13
N TYR A 298 -1.36 -30.86 14.47
CA TYR A 298 -1.25 -29.64 13.67
C TYR A 298 0.21 -29.13 13.63
N GLY A 299 1.17 -30.05 13.63
CA GLY A 299 2.60 -29.72 13.65
C GLY A 299 3.06 -29.24 15.02
N ASP A 300 4.28 -28.71 15.10
CA ASP A 300 4.91 -28.21 16.34
C ASP A 300 5.56 -26.83 16.18
N VAL A 301 5.28 -26.14 15.08
CA VAL A 301 5.97 -24.90 14.70
C VAL A 301 5.10 -23.66 14.82
N ALA A 302 3.78 -23.77 14.66
CA ALA A 302 2.88 -22.62 14.62
C ALA A 302 2.92 -21.77 15.90
N ILE A 303 2.89 -22.38 17.08
CA ILE A 303 2.97 -21.65 18.36
C ILE A 303 4.34 -20.99 18.58
N LYS A 304 5.41 -21.60 18.04
CA LYS A 304 6.77 -21.03 18.09
C LYS A 304 6.82 -19.77 17.23
N SER A 305 6.34 -19.86 16.00
CA SER A 305 6.21 -18.73 15.08
C SER A 305 5.37 -17.60 15.68
N MET A 306 4.22 -17.94 16.27
CA MET A 306 3.32 -16.95 16.87
C MET A 306 4.01 -16.12 17.95
N PHE A 307 4.73 -16.76 18.86
CA PHE A 307 5.42 -16.07 19.95
C PHE A 307 6.72 -15.39 19.51
N ASP A 308 7.40 -15.90 18.47
CA ASP A 308 8.56 -15.25 17.87
C ASP A 308 8.17 -13.93 17.21
N ASP A 309 7.15 -13.97 16.33
CA ASP A 309 6.59 -12.77 15.69
C ASP A 309 6.06 -11.77 16.72
N ALA A 310 5.36 -12.24 17.76
CA ALA A 310 4.87 -11.37 18.83
C ALA A 310 6.00 -10.70 19.63
N GLY A 311 7.11 -11.41 19.87
CA GLY A 311 8.30 -10.86 20.52
C GLY A 311 8.96 -9.77 19.66
N ASP A 312 9.08 -10.01 18.36
CA ASP A 312 9.65 -9.04 17.42
C ASP A 312 8.77 -7.79 17.27
N LEU A 313 7.44 -7.97 17.22
CA LEU A 313 6.49 -6.84 17.20
C LEU A 313 6.50 -6.06 18.52
N ALA A 314 6.66 -6.72 19.66
CA ALA A 314 6.73 -6.05 20.94
C ALA A 314 7.95 -5.12 21.06
N GLY A 315 9.05 -5.42 20.35
CA GLY A 315 10.20 -4.52 20.21
C GLY A 315 9.87 -3.18 19.54
N LEU A 316 8.77 -3.12 18.78
CA LEU A 316 8.27 -1.89 18.16
C LEU A 316 7.30 -1.10 19.03
N VAL A 317 6.77 -1.65 20.12
CA VAL A 317 5.81 -0.94 20.98
C VAL A 317 6.58 0.01 21.91
N PRO A 318 6.20 1.30 22.04
CA PRO A 318 6.90 2.22 22.91
C PRO A 318 6.71 1.80 24.38
N ALA A 319 7.72 2.05 25.20
CA ALA A 319 7.71 1.67 26.63
C ALA A 319 6.55 2.28 27.44
N ASN A 320 5.91 3.34 26.95
CA ASN A 320 4.69 3.91 27.49
C ASN A 320 3.56 3.80 26.46
N ILE A 321 2.65 2.84 26.63
CA ILE A 321 1.46 2.70 25.78
C ILE A 321 0.59 3.99 25.81
N ALA A 322 0.63 4.75 26.90
CA ALA A 322 -0.02 6.06 26.99
C ALA A 322 0.54 7.12 26.01
N ASP A 323 1.79 6.97 25.53
CA ASP A 323 2.37 7.86 24.52
C ASP A 323 1.81 7.57 23.11
N LEU A 324 1.16 6.41 22.89
CA LEU A 324 0.36 6.13 21.68
C LEU A 324 -0.93 6.97 21.64
N SER A 325 -1.33 7.60 22.75
CA SER A 325 -2.61 8.33 22.87
C SER A 325 -2.58 9.78 22.38
N LEU A 326 -1.44 10.26 21.85
CA LEU A 326 -1.33 11.63 21.34
C LEU A 326 -1.65 11.77 19.84
N ASP A 327 -1.73 10.65 19.10
CA ASP A 327 -2.21 10.60 17.70
C ASP A 327 -3.01 9.30 17.42
N SER A 328 -3.91 8.98 18.36
CA SER A 328 -4.40 7.66 18.78
C SER A 328 -5.06 6.70 17.76
N ASN A 329 -5.03 6.97 16.45
CA ASN A 329 -5.59 6.05 15.44
C ASN A 329 -4.54 5.41 14.52
N ILE A 330 -3.40 6.05 14.22
CA ILE A 330 -2.49 5.55 13.17
C ILE A 330 -1.64 4.37 13.67
N ASN A 331 -1.04 4.50 14.85
CA ASN A 331 -0.14 3.47 15.38
C ASN A 331 -0.89 2.20 15.80
N GLY A 332 -2.12 2.35 16.31
CA GLY A 332 -2.97 1.22 16.67
C GLY A 332 -3.35 0.35 15.47
N LEU A 333 -3.63 0.98 14.31
CA LEU A 333 -3.96 0.26 13.08
C LEU A 333 -2.74 -0.49 12.52
N MET A 334 -1.55 0.11 12.55
CA MET A 334 -0.32 -0.58 12.16
C MET A 334 -0.05 -1.84 12.99
N TYR A 335 -0.13 -1.75 14.32
CA TYR A 335 0.08 -2.93 15.18
C TYR A 335 -0.99 -4.00 14.95
N GLN A 336 -2.22 -3.58 14.64
CA GLN A 336 -3.29 -4.49 14.27
C GLN A 336 -2.96 -5.22 12.96
N ASP A 337 -2.65 -4.50 11.89
CA ASP A 337 -2.35 -5.09 10.58
C ASP A 337 -1.13 -6.02 10.64
N LEU A 338 -0.08 -5.64 11.38
CA LEU A 338 1.09 -6.50 11.58
C LEU A 338 0.77 -7.75 12.41
N SER A 339 -0.11 -7.62 13.41
CA SER A 339 -0.59 -8.76 14.20
C SER A 339 -1.43 -9.72 13.36
N GLN A 340 -2.26 -9.22 12.45
CA GLN A 340 -3.02 -10.04 11.49
C GLN A 340 -2.10 -10.90 10.63
N ILE A 341 -1.03 -10.30 10.09
CA ILE A 341 -0.03 -11.00 9.27
C ILE A 341 0.62 -12.14 10.08
N ALA A 342 1.08 -11.85 11.30
CA ALA A 342 1.76 -12.82 12.16
C ALA A 342 0.84 -13.98 12.61
N VAL A 343 -0.38 -13.65 13.04
CA VAL A 343 -1.38 -14.66 13.47
C VAL A 343 -1.83 -15.50 12.28
N GLN A 344 -2.05 -14.90 11.10
CA GLN A 344 -2.37 -15.64 9.88
C GLN A 344 -1.28 -16.64 9.52
N TYR A 345 -0.01 -16.20 9.52
CA TYR A 345 1.12 -17.06 9.17
C TYR A 345 1.22 -18.25 10.14
N SER A 346 1.08 -18.00 11.44
CA SER A 346 1.04 -19.05 12.47
C SER A 346 -0.12 -20.03 12.24
N GLY A 347 -1.32 -19.52 11.94
CA GLY A 347 -2.47 -20.35 11.58
C GLY A 347 -2.23 -21.22 10.36
N GLN A 348 -1.56 -20.67 9.35
CA GLN A 348 -1.22 -21.39 8.13
C GLN A 348 -0.23 -22.52 8.39
N LEU A 349 0.79 -22.29 9.22
CA LEU A 349 1.71 -23.34 9.65
C LEU A 349 0.99 -24.47 10.41
N ALA A 350 -0.04 -24.15 11.19
CA ALA A 350 -0.87 -25.15 11.88
C ALA A 350 -1.75 -25.93 10.90
N ALA A 351 -2.35 -25.25 9.91
CA ALA A 351 -3.14 -25.85 8.84
C ALA A 351 -2.33 -26.84 7.99
N GLU A 352 -1.07 -26.54 7.72
CA GLU A 352 -0.13 -27.42 7.01
C GLU A 352 0.50 -28.49 7.90
N LYS A 353 0.26 -28.42 9.22
CA LYS A 353 0.85 -29.33 10.21
C LYS A 353 2.38 -29.30 10.19
N SER A 354 2.95 -28.12 10.04
CA SER A 354 4.39 -27.93 9.82
C SER A 354 5.23 -28.42 11.01
N THR A 355 6.32 -29.10 10.68
CA THR A 355 7.36 -29.57 11.63
C THR A 355 8.76 -29.05 11.27
N ASP A 356 8.84 -28.13 10.29
CA ASP A 356 10.11 -27.53 9.91
C ASP A 356 10.47 -26.42 10.88
N ALA A 357 11.45 -26.68 11.75
CA ALA A 357 11.94 -25.74 12.73
C ALA A 357 12.41 -24.40 12.14
N ALA A 358 12.82 -24.35 10.87
CA ALA A 358 13.22 -23.10 10.21
C ALA A 358 12.05 -22.12 10.02
N LEU A 359 10.80 -22.63 9.99
CA LEU A 359 9.61 -21.81 9.85
C LEU A 359 9.13 -21.22 11.18
N GLY A 360 9.71 -21.65 12.32
CA GLY A 360 9.36 -21.16 13.65
C GLY A 360 9.88 -19.77 13.98
N LEU A 361 10.68 -19.17 13.09
CA LEU A 361 11.17 -17.79 13.20
C LEU A 361 10.19 -16.75 12.65
N GLY A 362 8.94 -17.13 12.36
CA GLY A 362 7.96 -16.14 11.92
C GLY A 362 8.20 -15.51 10.56
N VAL A 363 7.44 -14.46 10.29
CA VAL A 363 7.52 -13.57 9.11
C VAL A 363 7.87 -12.14 9.49
N VAL A 364 7.80 -11.82 10.77
CA VAL A 364 8.23 -10.55 11.34
C VAL A 364 9.61 -10.76 11.94
N HIS A 365 10.51 -9.82 11.69
CA HIS A 365 11.87 -9.86 12.23
C HIS A 365 12.28 -8.51 12.79
N SER A 366 12.73 -8.49 14.04
CA SER A 366 13.33 -7.30 14.66
C SER A 366 14.82 -7.52 14.96
N GLY A 367 15.66 -6.69 14.34
CA GLY A 367 17.11 -6.64 14.56
C GLY A 367 17.52 -5.32 15.21
N SER A 368 18.81 -5.19 15.58
CA SER A 368 19.29 -4.06 16.39
C SER A 368 19.00 -2.66 15.83
N ASN A 369 18.72 -2.52 14.53
CA ASN A 369 18.30 -1.25 13.90
C ASN A 369 17.30 -1.44 12.74
N VAL A 370 16.80 -2.66 12.48
CA VAL A 370 15.98 -2.96 11.29
C VAL A 370 14.80 -3.82 11.70
N PHE A 371 13.62 -3.41 11.26
CA PHE A 371 12.41 -4.21 11.29
C PHE A 371 12.07 -4.67 9.88
N SER A 372 11.66 -5.92 9.72
CA SER A 372 11.22 -6.42 8.42
C SER A 372 10.02 -7.37 8.52
N VAL A 373 9.18 -7.34 7.50
CA VAL A 373 8.06 -8.28 7.31
C VAL A 373 8.21 -8.96 5.95
N ASP A 374 8.30 -10.29 5.96
CA ASP A 374 8.43 -11.13 4.77
C ASP A 374 7.03 -11.49 4.23
N LEU A 375 6.66 -10.87 3.10
CA LEU A 375 5.41 -11.13 2.38
C LEU A 375 5.69 -11.90 1.07
N THR A 376 6.87 -12.52 0.94
CA THR A 376 7.24 -13.21 -0.29
C THR A 376 6.40 -14.47 -0.48
N PRO A 377 5.94 -14.77 -1.71
CA PRO A 377 5.19 -15.99 -1.96
C PRO A 377 5.94 -17.26 -1.55
N ASP A 378 7.27 -17.27 -1.65
CA ASP A 378 8.10 -18.40 -1.25
C ASP A 378 8.04 -18.65 0.27
N LYS A 379 8.15 -17.61 1.10
CA LYS A 379 8.01 -17.74 2.56
C LYS A 379 6.64 -18.29 2.94
N TRP A 380 5.61 -17.81 2.25
CA TRP A 380 4.22 -18.19 2.50
C TRP A 380 3.78 -19.49 1.81
N SER A 381 4.61 -20.09 0.95
CA SER A 381 4.33 -21.38 0.29
C SER A 381 5.28 -22.50 0.73
N THR A 382 6.39 -22.17 1.39
CA THR A 382 7.33 -23.17 1.89
C THR A 382 6.67 -24.02 2.98
N GLY A 383 6.67 -25.34 2.78
CA GLY A 383 6.03 -26.29 3.70
C GLY A 383 4.56 -26.58 3.38
N GLN A 384 3.96 -25.94 2.36
CA GLN A 384 2.60 -26.27 1.91
C GLN A 384 2.59 -27.53 1.06
N THR A 385 1.70 -28.48 1.38
CA THR A 385 1.53 -29.75 0.63
C THR A 385 0.34 -29.73 -0.33
N GLU A 386 -0.63 -28.85 -0.09
CA GLU A 386 -1.80 -28.59 -0.93
C GLU A 386 -1.62 -27.22 -1.59
N THR A 387 -1.00 -27.20 -2.79
CA THR A 387 -0.73 -26.00 -3.60
C THR A 387 -1.81 -24.89 -3.49
N PRO A 388 -1.45 -23.66 -3.12
CA PRO A 388 -2.25 -22.50 -3.44
C PRO A 388 -1.48 -21.46 -4.27
N VAL A 389 -2.26 -20.79 -5.11
CA VAL A 389 -2.02 -19.42 -5.59
C VAL A 389 -1.55 -18.56 -4.40
N ALA A 390 -0.62 -17.62 -4.62
CA ALA A 390 -0.10 -16.72 -3.58
C ALA A 390 -1.19 -16.35 -2.55
N PRO A 391 -1.00 -16.66 -1.25
CA PRO A 391 -2.06 -16.52 -0.26
C PRO A 391 -2.47 -15.05 -0.13
N ASN A 392 -3.76 -14.83 0.09
CA ASN A 392 -4.25 -13.50 0.45
C ASN A 392 -3.80 -13.20 1.88
N ILE A 393 -2.81 -12.33 2.05
CA ILE A 393 -2.30 -11.94 3.37
C ILE A 393 -3.17 -10.80 3.91
N VAL A 394 -3.97 -11.09 4.92
CA VAL A 394 -4.78 -10.14 5.68
C VAL A 394 -3.85 -9.17 6.40
N GLY A 395 -4.21 -7.89 6.45
CA GLY A 395 -3.36 -6.84 7.00
C GLY A 395 -2.26 -6.33 6.05
N ALA A 396 -1.70 -7.14 5.14
CA ALA A 396 -0.53 -6.75 4.32
C ALA A 396 -0.72 -5.44 3.54
N ARG A 397 -1.86 -5.30 2.86
CA ARG A 397 -2.17 -4.07 2.11
C ARG A 397 -2.26 -2.85 3.03
N ASN A 398 -2.95 -3.00 4.17
CA ASN A 398 -3.16 -1.90 5.10
C ASN A 398 -1.85 -1.56 5.82
N ALA A 399 -1.03 -2.54 6.19
CA ALA A 399 0.31 -2.34 6.73
C ALA A 399 1.20 -1.53 5.77
N VAL A 400 1.18 -1.80 4.46
CA VAL A 400 1.92 -0.96 3.49
C VAL A 400 1.39 0.48 3.48
N ILE A 401 0.07 0.64 3.47
CA ILE A 401 -0.57 1.97 3.46
C ILE A 401 -0.24 2.73 4.73
N ASP A 402 -0.49 2.15 5.90
CA ASP A 402 -0.27 2.76 7.19
C ASP A 402 1.22 3.07 7.43
N ALA A 403 2.13 2.25 6.88
CA ALA A 403 3.56 2.49 7.01
C ALA A 403 3.98 3.71 6.18
N ILE A 404 3.47 3.82 4.95
CA ILE A 404 3.68 5.02 4.12
C ILE A 404 3.09 6.24 4.84
N MET A 405 1.81 6.18 5.23
CA MET A 405 1.11 7.31 5.84
C MET A 405 1.68 7.74 7.19
N SER A 406 2.31 6.82 7.93
CA SER A 406 3.02 7.16 9.18
C SER A 406 4.21 8.10 8.98
N VAL A 407 4.79 8.14 7.76
CA VAL A 407 5.97 8.97 7.45
C VAL A 407 5.59 10.21 6.64
N VAL A 408 4.77 10.06 5.59
CA VAL A 408 4.35 11.21 4.76
C VAL A 408 3.25 12.05 5.43
N GLY A 409 2.54 11.49 6.41
CA GLY A 409 1.40 12.11 7.07
C GLY A 409 0.11 12.06 6.22
N THR A 410 -1.03 12.14 6.89
CA THR A 410 -2.35 12.12 6.24
C THR A 410 -2.73 13.53 5.76
N PRO A 411 -2.90 13.77 4.44
CA PRO A 411 -3.26 15.07 3.90
C PRO A 411 -4.58 15.56 4.49
N THR A 412 -4.67 16.81 4.94
CA THR A 412 -5.96 17.38 5.36
C THR A 412 -6.76 17.75 4.10
N PRO A 413 -8.02 17.32 3.94
CA PRO A 413 -8.97 16.89 4.98
C PRO A 413 -9.25 15.38 5.04
N ALA A 414 -8.36 14.51 4.56
CA ALA A 414 -8.60 13.07 4.57
C ALA A 414 -8.86 12.55 5.99
N GLU A 415 -9.91 11.73 6.13
CA GLU A 415 -10.41 11.26 7.43
C GLU A 415 -9.76 9.93 7.86
N SER A 416 -8.99 9.29 6.97
CA SER A 416 -8.27 8.03 7.21
C SER A 416 -6.97 7.93 6.41
N ASN A 417 -6.06 7.03 6.83
CA ASN A 417 -4.85 6.70 6.05
C ASN A 417 -5.18 6.16 4.66
N GLN A 418 -6.29 5.43 4.54
CA GLN A 418 -6.76 4.94 3.25
C GLN A 418 -7.16 6.08 2.31
N ASP A 419 -7.84 7.09 2.83
CA ASP A 419 -8.23 8.27 2.06
C ASP A 419 -7.00 9.10 1.71
N GLY A 420 -6.06 9.27 2.65
CA GLY A 420 -4.81 9.99 2.41
C GLY A 420 -3.94 9.30 1.36
N PHE A 421 -3.82 7.97 1.42
CA PHE A 421 -3.12 7.19 0.41
C PHE A 421 -3.82 7.27 -0.96
N THR A 422 -5.15 7.21 -0.97
CA THR A 422 -5.94 7.40 -2.21
C THR A 422 -5.79 8.81 -2.74
N GLU A 423 -5.61 9.82 -1.89
CA GLU A 423 -5.35 11.18 -2.33
C GLU A 423 -3.95 11.31 -2.93
N LEU A 424 -2.95 10.70 -2.31
CA LEU A 424 -1.55 10.71 -2.73
C LEU A 424 -1.33 9.96 -4.07
N PHE A 425 -1.91 8.77 -4.21
CA PHE A 425 -1.70 7.90 -5.37
C PHE A 425 -2.91 7.79 -6.33
N LYS A 426 -4.03 8.47 -6.03
CA LYS A 426 -5.31 8.36 -6.75
C LYS A 426 -5.78 6.89 -6.87
N GLY A 427 -6.63 6.58 -7.85
CA GLY A 427 -7.16 5.22 -8.05
C GLY A 427 -6.08 4.15 -8.31
N SER A 428 -4.90 4.58 -8.75
CA SER A 428 -3.77 3.74 -9.14
C SER A 428 -2.99 3.16 -7.96
N GLY A 429 -3.11 3.75 -6.76
CA GLY A 429 -2.33 3.36 -5.58
C GLY A 429 -2.46 1.89 -5.20
N THR A 430 -3.64 1.30 -5.36
CA THR A 430 -3.88 -0.10 -5.02
C THR A 430 -3.11 -1.08 -5.91
N ALA A 431 -3.01 -0.78 -7.21
CA ALA A 431 -2.23 -1.59 -8.14
C ALA A 431 -0.72 -1.46 -7.85
N LEU A 432 -0.26 -0.25 -7.50
CA LEU A 432 1.15 0.04 -7.20
C LEU A 432 1.68 -0.79 -6.02
N ILE A 433 0.91 -0.90 -4.94
CA ILE A 433 1.34 -1.62 -3.73
C ILE A 433 1.04 -3.13 -3.78
N SER A 434 0.27 -3.60 -4.77
CA SER A 434 -0.12 -5.02 -4.87
C SER A 434 1.06 -5.99 -5.08
N GLY A 435 2.19 -5.48 -5.57
CA GLY A 435 3.42 -6.25 -5.78
C GLY A 435 4.38 -6.23 -4.59
N ILE A 436 4.12 -5.44 -3.55
CA ILE A 436 5.04 -5.33 -2.41
C ILE A 436 5.09 -6.66 -1.67
N THR A 437 6.28 -7.26 -1.65
CA THR A 437 6.53 -8.57 -1.02
C THR A 437 7.42 -8.46 0.22
N GLU A 438 7.80 -7.24 0.60
CA GLU A 438 8.58 -7.01 1.80
C GLU A 438 8.35 -5.58 2.32
N ILE A 439 8.27 -5.46 3.63
CA ILE A 439 8.33 -4.17 4.34
C ILE A 439 9.63 -4.17 5.14
N LYS A 440 10.46 -3.12 5.00
CA LYS A 440 11.68 -2.90 5.77
C LYS A 440 11.72 -1.47 6.29
N ALA A 441 11.99 -1.31 7.58
CA ALA A 441 12.08 -0.01 8.21
C ALA A 441 13.23 0.07 9.22
N SER A 442 13.75 1.28 9.43
CA SER A 442 14.65 1.58 10.54
C SER A 442 13.91 1.44 11.87
N ALA A 443 14.50 0.75 12.86
CA ALA A 443 13.81 0.42 14.12
C ALA A 443 14.47 1.05 15.36
N THR A 444 13.72 1.86 16.13
CA THR A 444 13.90 2.07 17.58
C THR A 444 12.58 2.41 18.27
N GLY A 445 12.03 1.42 18.99
CA GLY A 445 11.14 1.58 20.16
C GLY A 445 9.98 2.58 20.03
N GLY A 446 8.85 2.09 19.54
CA GLY A 446 7.60 2.84 19.36
C GLY A 446 7.42 3.26 17.92
N VAL A 447 6.33 2.85 17.25
CA VAL A 447 5.96 3.28 15.88
C VAL A 447 5.72 4.79 15.83
N THR A 448 6.79 5.54 15.88
CA THR A 448 7.17 6.47 14.83
C THR A 448 8.32 5.74 14.15
N LEU A 449 8.31 5.57 12.83
CA LEU A 449 9.44 4.96 12.11
C LEU A 449 10.64 5.93 12.15
N ASP A 450 11.21 6.04 13.34
CA ASP A 450 12.27 6.96 13.74
C ASP A 450 13.35 6.12 14.41
N ALA A 451 14.51 6.00 13.75
CA ALA A 451 15.63 5.30 14.37
C ALA A 451 17.03 5.73 13.95
N THR A 452 17.78 6.17 14.97
CA THR A 452 19.24 6.22 15.16
C THR A 452 20.12 6.85 14.07
N ASP A 453 21.13 7.60 14.52
CA ASP A 453 22.16 8.30 13.71
C ASP A 453 23.14 7.37 12.95
N SER A 454 22.85 6.08 12.78
CA SER A 454 23.76 5.13 12.12
C SER A 454 23.38 4.93 10.65
N ALA A 455 24.38 4.90 9.76
CA ALA A 455 24.14 4.62 8.34
C ALA A 455 23.64 3.17 8.14
N LEU A 456 22.52 3.01 7.45
CA LEU A 456 21.87 1.71 7.20
C LEU A 456 21.80 1.42 5.70
N THR A 457 21.79 0.15 5.32
CA THR A 457 21.61 -0.27 3.92
C THR A 457 20.43 -1.23 3.83
N TYR A 458 19.43 -0.85 3.03
CA TYR A 458 18.23 -1.65 2.76
C TYR A 458 18.22 -2.09 1.32
N SER A 459 17.82 -3.34 1.07
CA SER A 459 17.64 -3.87 -0.28
C SER A 459 16.25 -4.49 -0.38
N GLY A 460 15.55 -4.17 -1.47
CA GLY A 460 14.25 -4.79 -1.78
C GLY A 460 14.38 -6.19 -2.37
N THR A 461 13.25 -6.89 -2.48
CA THR A 461 13.14 -8.24 -3.04
C THR A 461 12.81 -8.21 -4.53
N ALA A 462 12.73 -9.37 -5.19
CA ALA A 462 12.35 -9.43 -6.62
C ALA A 462 10.90 -8.99 -6.90
N GLY A 463 10.00 -9.04 -5.91
CA GLY A 463 8.60 -8.62 -6.07
C GLY A 463 8.36 -7.12 -5.90
N GLY A 464 9.30 -6.43 -5.24
CA GLY A 464 9.16 -5.05 -4.80
C GLY A 464 9.10 -4.96 -3.28
N ALA A 465 9.55 -3.83 -2.74
CA ALA A 465 9.63 -3.60 -1.30
C ALA A 465 9.21 -2.18 -0.90
N LEU A 466 8.65 -2.05 0.30
CA LEU A 466 8.53 -0.78 1.00
C LEU A 466 9.76 -0.62 1.91
N LEU A 467 10.58 0.39 1.66
CA LEU A 467 11.80 0.67 2.41
C LEU A 467 11.69 2.03 3.09
N ILE A 468 11.84 2.10 4.41
CA ILE A 468 11.70 3.33 5.19
C ILE A 468 12.99 3.62 5.96
N GLY A 469 13.59 4.77 5.66
CA GLY A 469 14.87 5.24 6.20
C GLY A 469 14.80 5.81 7.61
N SER A 470 15.97 6.10 8.17
CA SER A 470 16.12 6.81 9.44
C SER A 470 15.88 8.31 9.27
N PRO A 471 15.17 9.00 10.19
CA PRO A 471 14.99 10.46 10.17
C PRO A 471 16.23 11.26 10.56
N SER A 472 17.23 10.64 11.17
CA SER A 472 18.46 11.33 11.59
C SER A 472 19.74 10.73 11.01
N GLY A 473 19.65 9.61 10.30
CA GLY A 473 20.77 8.90 9.70
C GLY A 473 20.63 8.72 8.19
N ASN A 474 21.73 8.92 7.46
CA ASN A 474 21.78 8.64 6.03
C ASN A 474 21.56 7.14 5.77
N THR A 475 20.52 6.83 5.03
CA THR A 475 20.13 5.49 4.61
C THR A 475 20.53 5.27 3.16
N THR A 476 21.05 4.08 2.87
CA THR A 476 21.24 3.61 1.50
C THR A 476 20.12 2.62 1.16
N PHE A 477 19.27 2.98 0.22
CA PHE A 477 18.25 2.12 -0.34
C PHE A 477 18.77 1.49 -1.62
N ALA A 478 18.49 0.21 -1.82
CA ALA A 478 18.72 -0.50 -3.06
C ALA A 478 17.41 -1.11 -3.53
N GLY A 479 16.97 -0.70 -4.73
CA GLY A 479 15.79 -1.26 -5.36
C GLY A 479 15.90 -2.77 -5.52
N GLY A 480 14.80 -3.46 -5.24
CA GLY A 480 14.60 -4.83 -5.67
C GLY A 480 14.08 -4.91 -7.11
N GLY A 481 13.69 -6.10 -7.54
CA GLY A 481 12.82 -6.22 -8.72
C GLY A 481 11.42 -5.67 -8.43
N GLY A 482 10.54 -5.62 -9.44
CA GLY A 482 9.17 -5.11 -9.25
C GLY A 482 9.11 -3.61 -8.96
N THR A 483 8.07 -3.16 -8.23
CA THR A 483 7.89 -1.76 -7.83
C THR A 483 8.29 -1.59 -6.37
N ASN A 484 9.21 -0.67 -6.09
CA ASN A 484 9.66 -0.32 -4.75
C ASN A 484 9.13 1.06 -4.35
N ILE A 485 8.82 1.22 -3.07
CA ILE A 485 8.52 2.52 -2.45
C ILE A 485 9.62 2.78 -1.42
N MET A 486 10.39 3.84 -1.61
CA MET A 486 11.51 4.22 -0.76
C MET A 486 11.20 5.55 -0.11
N VAL A 487 11.14 5.57 1.22
CA VAL A 487 10.86 6.78 1.99
C VAL A 487 12.14 7.20 2.69
N GLY A 488 12.80 8.20 2.13
CA GLY A 488 13.96 8.87 2.70
C GLY A 488 13.55 9.92 3.73
N GLN A 489 14.42 10.17 4.69
CA GLN A 489 14.17 11.11 5.76
C GLN A 489 15.38 12.00 6.13
N ALA A 490 16.54 11.92 5.46
CA ALA A 490 17.52 13.02 5.32
C ALA A 490 18.83 12.57 4.66
N SER A 491 19.13 13.15 3.49
CA SER A 491 20.41 12.96 2.80
C SER A 491 20.74 11.50 2.48
N ASP A 492 19.74 10.80 1.94
CA ASP A 492 19.78 9.38 1.66
C ASP A 492 20.40 9.07 0.28
N ASN A 493 20.80 7.82 0.08
CA ASN A 493 21.28 7.30 -1.20
C ASN A 493 20.33 6.24 -1.72
N PHE A 494 19.87 6.37 -2.96
CA PHE A 494 18.94 5.44 -3.60
C PHE A 494 19.65 4.83 -4.81
N ASP A 495 19.95 3.54 -4.76
CA ASP A 495 20.32 2.78 -5.96
C ASP A 495 19.03 2.55 -6.76
N VAL A 496 18.97 3.27 -7.88
CA VAL A 496 17.84 3.35 -8.81
C VAL A 496 18.03 2.46 -10.03
N ALA A 497 18.98 1.53 -9.99
CA ALA A 497 19.32 0.71 -11.15
C ALA A 497 18.34 -0.44 -11.41
N VAL A 498 17.67 -0.93 -10.37
CA VAL A 498 16.83 -2.13 -10.42
C VAL A 498 15.40 -1.80 -10.00
N GLY A 499 14.45 -2.40 -10.72
CA GLY A 499 13.02 -2.22 -10.47
C GLY A 499 12.52 -0.84 -10.83
N ASN A 500 11.21 -0.66 -10.65
CA ASN A 500 10.57 0.63 -10.70
C ASN A 500 10.58 1.22 -9.30
N ASN A 501 10.97 2.48 -9.13
CA ASN A 501 11.13 3.07 -7.79
C ASN A 501 10.28 4.32 -7.64
N ILE A 502 9.52 4.39 -6.55
CA ILE A 502 8.87 5.61 -6.08
C ILE A 502 9.67 6.08 -4.87
N ILE A 503 10.26 7.26 -4.97
CA ILE A 503 11.14 7.83 -3.94
C ILE A 503 10.46 9.04 -3.34
N LEU A 504 10.22 8.99 -2.04
CA LEU A 504 9.62 10.05 -1.25
C LEU A 504 10.68 10.55 -0.26
N GLU A 505 11.17 11.76 -0.45
CA GLU A 505 12.11 12.39 0.49
C GLU A 505 11.35 13.31 1.43
N ALA A 506 11.17 12.88 2.68
CA ALA A 506 10.31 13.56 3.64
C ALA A 506 10.98 14.78 4.31
N ASN A 507 12.31 14.89 4.22
CA ASN A 507 13.09 15.96 4.85
C ASN A 507 14.11 16.57 3.89
N GLY A 508 14.23 17.90 3.94
CA GLY A 508 15.20 18.62 3.12
C GLY A 508 16.64 18.13 3.36
N GLY A 509 17.41 18.00 2.29
CA GLY A 509 18.73 17.39 2.35
C GLY A 509 19.35 17.16 0.97
N THR A 510 20.20 16.14 0.87
CA THR A 510 20.78 15.69 -0.41
C THR A 510 20.33 14.29 -0.77
N ALA A 511 19.33 14.15 -1.63
CA ALA A 511 18.90 12.87 -2.17
C ALA A 511 19.88 12.43 -3.27
N THR A 512 20.66 11.38 -3.03
CA THR A 512 21.60 10.84 -4.02
C THR A 512 20.94 9.70 -4.79
N LEU A 513 20.71 9.87 -6.08
CA LEU A 513 20.13 8.88 -6.98
C LEU A 513 21.27 8.20 -7.76
N ASP A 514 21.65 6.99 -7.34
CA ASP A 514 22.79 6.24 -7.87
C ASP A 514 22.36 5.26 -8.96
N SER A 515 22.91 5.45 -10.17
CA SER A 515 22.69 4.58 -11.33
C SER A 515 23.95 3.83 -11.76
N SER A 516 25.01 3.84 -10.95
CA SER A 516 26.31 3.27 -11.27
C SER A 516 26.30 1.75 -11.51
N THR A 517 25.27 1.06 -11.03
CA THR A 517 25.08 -0.40 -11.17
C THR A 517 24.25 -0.78 -12.41
N VAL A 518 23.72 0.19 -13.17
CA VAL A 518 22.95 -0.07 -14.40
C VAL A 518 23.88 -0.64 -15.49
N SER A 519 23.51 -1.81 -16.03
CA SER A 519 24.30 -2.52 -17.04
C SER A 519 23.93 -2.19 -18.49
N ASP A 520 22.68 -1.77 -18.74
CA ASP A 520 22.18 -1.37 -20.05
C ASP A 520 21.00 -0.39 -19.92
N THR A 521 21.19 0.87 -20.31
CA THR A 521 20.14 1.89 -20.30
C THR A 521 19.20 1.79 -21.50
N ALA A 522 19.68 1.33 -22.66
CA ALA A 522 18.94 1.39 -23.92
C ALA A 522 17.78 0.37 -23.97
N GLY A 523 17.89 -0.73 -23.21
CA GLY A 523 16.86 -1.76 -23.10
C GLY A 523 16.08 -1.76 -21.78
N SER A 524 16.36 -0.81 -20.87
CA SER A 524 15.73 -0.80 -19.55
C SER A 524 14.28 -0.32 -19.62
N THR A 525 13.37 -1.08 -19.02
CA THR A 525 11.99 -0.65 -18.76
C THR A 525 11.82 -0.03 -17.38
N ASN A 526 12.90 0.03 -16.60
CA ASN A 526 12.87 0.55 -15.24
C ASN A 526 12.62 2.06 -15.28
N TRP A 527 11.82 2.54 -14.32
CA TRP A 527 11.57 3.96 -14.14
C TRP A 527 11.63 4.35 -12.66
N ASN A 528 11.92 5.62 -12.41
CA ASN A 528 11.94 6.21 -11.09
C ASN A 528 11.05 7.45 -11.07
N LEU A 529 10.24 7.57 -10.03
CA LEU A 529 9.44 8.75 -9.74
C LEU A 529 9.88 9.31 -8.40
N VAL A 530 10.37 10.55 -8.39
CA VAL A 530 11.03 11.15 -7.23
C VAL A 530 10.29 12.42 -6.82
N GLU A 531 9.86 12.45 -5.57
CA GLU A 531 9.18 13.57 -4.96
C GLU A 531 9.90 14.02 -3.68
N GLY A 532 10.17 15.32 -3.61
CA GLY A 532 10.73 16.00 -2.44
C GLY A 532 9.68 16.58 -1.49
N LYS A 533 10.15 17.08 -0.34
CA LYS A 533 9.36 17.77 0.67
C LYS A 533 8.83 19.10 0.18
N LEU A 534 7.59 19.39 0.56
CA LEU A 534 6.96 20.69 0.32
C LEU A 534 7.73 21.84 1.00
N ASP A 535 7.96 22.92 0.25
CA ASP A 535 8.50 24.22 0.69
C ASP A 535 9.93 24.23 1.26
N SER A 536 10.68 23.14 1.13
CA SER A 536 12.08 23.07 1.59
C SER A 536 13.02 22.83 0.40
N PRO A 537 14.11 23.62 0.26
CA PRO A 537 15.12 23.36 -0.77
C PRO A 537 15.72 21.97 -0.64
N GLU A 538 15.73 21.20 -1.73
CA GLU A 538 16.37 19.89 -1.80
C GLU A 538 17.50 19.86 -2.82
N ASN A 539 18.50 18.98 -2.59
CA ASN A 539 19.55 18.74 -3.56
C ASN A 539 19.44 17.30 -4.08
N PHE A 540 19.07 17.13 -5.34
CA PHE A 540 19.11 15.86 -6.04
C PHE A 540 20.47 15.69 -6.72
N VAL A 541 21.22 14.66 -6.34
CA VAL A 541 22.51 14.30 -6.95
C VAL A 541 22.31 13.02 -7.75
N PHE A 542 22.42 13.10 -9.07
CA PHE A 542 22.31 11.96 -9.97
C PHE A 542 23.70 11.38 -10.19
N ASN A 543 24.08 10.41 -9.37
CA ASN A 543 25.36 9.73 -9.52
C ASN A 543 25.33 8.79 -10.73
N SER A 544 26.36 8.88 -11.57
CA SER A 544 26.46 8.20 -12.86
C SER A 544 25.28 8.51 -13.80
N ALA A 545 24.80 9.77 -13.82
CA ALA A 545 23.63 10.23 -14.57
C ALA A 545 23.55 9.80 -16.05
N ASN A 546 24.69 9.51 -16.68
CA ASN A 546 24.74 8.96 -18.04
C ASN A 546 24.25 7.50 -18.15
N LEU A 547 23.98 6.84 -17.02
CA LEU A 547 23.43 5.50 -16.88
C LEU A 547 22.04 5.51 -16.23
N ALA A 548 21.49 6.69 -15.94
CA ALA A 548 20.19 6.79 -15.30
C ALA A 548 19.10 6.19 -16.22
N PRO A 549 18.30 5.23 -15.72
CA PRO A 549 17.07 4.85 -16.41
C PRO A 549 16.08 6.03 -16.34
N LEU A 550 14.88 5.87 -16.89
CA LEU A 550 13.90 6.95 -16.88
C LEU A 550 13.66 7.45 -15.44
N THR A 551 14.11 8.66 -15.13
CA THR A 551 14.03 9.22 -13.77
C THR A 551 13.29 10.53 -13.84
N ILE A 552 12.10 10.57 -13.25
CA ILE A 552 11.18 11.70 -13.29
C ILE A 552 11.15 12.33 -11.90
N VAL A 553 11.50 13.61 -11.82
CA VAL A 553 11.57 14.36 -10.56
C VAL A 553 10.60 15.53 -10.60
N TYR A 554 9.86 15.73 -9.52
CA TYR A 554 9.00 16.89 -9.35
C TYR A 554 9.82 18.09 -8.85
N GLY A 555 9.82 19.20 -9.61
CA GLY A 555 10.64 20.39 -9.31
C GLY A 555 9.85 21.67 -9.04
N ALA A 556 8.54 21.60 -8.80
CA ALA A 556 7.71 22.81 -8.73
C ALA A 556 7.72 23.56 -7.40
N ASN A 557 8.30 22.98 -6.35
CA ASN A 557 8.20 23.49 -4.99
C ASN A 557 9.59 23.59 -4.35
N GLY A 558 9.97 24.79 -3.93
CA GLY A 558 11.27 25.02 -3.30
C GLY A 558 12.26 25.71 -4.23
N SER A 559 13.53 25.73 -3.82
CA SER A 559 14.64 26.26 -4.63
C SER A 559 15.66 25.14 -4.73
N ASP A 560 15.38 24.20 -5.62
CA ASP A 560 16.02 22.89 -5.61
C ASP A 560 17.34 22.90 -6.39
N GLY A 561 18.27 22.04 -6.00
CA GLY A 561 19.52 21.79 -6.69
C GLY A 561 19.48 20.45 -7.41
N PHE A 562 19.78 20.42 -8.71
CA PHE A 562 19.91 19.18 -9.48
C PHE A 562 21.35 19.07 -9.98
N ASP A 563 22.12 18.11 -9.48
CA ASP A 563 23.52 17.88 -9.86
C ASP A 563 23.67 16.58 -10.64
N PHE A 564 24.07 16.69 -11.91
CA PHE A 564 24.26 15.55 -12.79
C PHE A 564 25.73 15.14 -12.79
N GLU A 565 26.06 14.07 -12.06
CA GLU A 565 27.42 13.55 -12.00
C GLU A 565 27.63 12.47 -13.06
N ALA A 566 28.57 12.70 -13.98
CA ALA A 566 28.92 11.78 -15.04
C ALA A 566 30.41 11.92 -15.42
N GLY A 567 30.98 10.87 -16.02
CA GLY A 567 32.35 10.94 -16.53
C GLY A 567 32.54 12.11 -17.50
N THR A 568 33.72 12.74 -17.52
CA THR A 568 34.01 13.98 -18.27
C THR A 568 33.69 13.96 -19.76
N ASP A 569 33.59 12.75 -20.33
CA ASP A 569 33.38 12.52 -21.77
C ASP A 569 31.97 11.93 -22.04
N LYS A 570 31.06 12.03 -21.06
CA LYS A 570 29.71 11.45 -21.12
C LYS A 570 28.66 12.54 -21.22
N SER A 571 27.71 12.33 -22.12
CA SER A 571 26.52 13.17 -22.24
C SER A 571 25.40 12.65 -21.35
N VAL A 572 24.58 13.57 -20.85
CA VAL A 572 23.41 13.28 -20.03
C VAL A 572 22.18 13.86 -20.71
N GLY A 573 21.13 13.05 -20.93
CA GLY A 573 19.84 13.50 -21.43
C GLY A 573 18.99 14.06 -20.31
N VAL A 574 18.79 15.38 -20.29
CA VAL A 574 17.95 16.08 -19.31
C VAL A 574 16.81 16.82 -20.02
N PHE A 575 15.58 16.52 -19.61
CA PHE A 575 14.34 17.08 -20.16
C PHE A 575 13.64 17.91 -19.11
N LEU A 576 13.32 19.15 -19.45
CA LEU A 576 12.56 20.06 -18.58
C LEU A 576 11.16 20.19 -19.17
N LEU A 577 10.15 19.68 -18.44
CA LEU A 577 8.77 19.64 -18.92
C LEU A 577 7.87 20.52 -18.05
N GLN A 578 7.14 21.43 -18.69
CA GLN A 578 6.04 22.15 -18.05
C GLN A 578 4.72 21.43 -18.36
N MET A 579 4.04 20.94 -17.32
CA MET A 579 2.76 20.25 -17.39
C MET A 579 1.73 21.03 -16.57
N ASN A 580 0.60 21.36 -17.20
CA ASN A 580 -0.52 21.99 -16.51
C ASN A 580 -1.18 20.99 -15.57
N ASP A 581 -1.75 21.50 -14.50
CA ASP A 581 -2.55 20.74 -13.53
C ASP A 581 -1.78 19.62 -12.81
N ILE A 582 -0.46 19.52 -12.98
CA ILE A 582 0.41 18.68 -12.16
C ILE A 582 0.89 19.47 -10.94
N ASN A 583 0.59 18.94 -9.77
CA ASN A 583 1.04 19.41 -8.47
C ASN A 583 1.45 18.21 -7.60
N GLN A 584 1.95 18.46 -6.39
CA GLN A 584 2.39 17.41 -5.48
C GLN A 584 1.28 16.36 -5.21
N THR A 585 0.02 16.80 -5.08
CA THR A 585 -1.13 15.92 -4.79
C THR A 585 -1.50 14.97 -5.93
N ASN A 586 -0.92 15.11 -7.12
CA ASN A 586 -1.18 14.19 -8.24
C ASN A 586 0.06 13.79 -9.03
N PHE A 587 1.26 14.28 -8.68
CA PHE A 587 2.50 13.90 -9.34
C PHE A 587 2.74 12.39 -9.31
N LEU A 588 2.52 11.75 -8.16
CA LEU A 588 2.70 10.30 -8.00
C LEU A 588 1.68 9.43 -8.76
N SER A 589 0.69 10.04 -9.40
CA SER A 589 -0.29 9.34 -10.24
C SER A 589 0.02 9.42 -11.75
N LEU A 590 1.13 10.05 -12.11
CA LEU A 590 1.67 10.03 -13.47
C LEU A 590 2.05 8.60 -13.89
N ASP A 591 1.90 8.33 -15.18
CA ASP A 591 2.31 7.10 -15.85
C ASP A 591 3.68 7.31 -16.51
N PRO A 592 4.77 6.78 -15.92
CA PRO A 592 6.12 6.96 -16.46
C PRO A 592 6.28 6.39 -17.86
N GLU A 593 5.54 5.33 -18.23
CA GLU A 593 5.64 4.73 -19.56
C GLU A 593 5.06 5.66 -20.63
N LYS A 594 3.96 6.36 -20.32
CA LYS A 594 3.40 7.37 -21.24
C LYS A 594 4.33 8.57 -21.40
N ILE A 595 4.97 9.01 -20.33
CA ILE A 595 5.97 10.08 -20.39
C ILE A 595 7.14 9.62 -21.27
N ASN A 596 7.63 8.40 -21.07
CA ASN A 596 8.69 7.81 -21.90
C ASN A 596 8.31 7.79 -23.39
N ALA A 597 7.13 7.30 -23.70
CA ALA A 597 6.61 7.22 -25.06
C ALA A 597 6.47 8.61 -25.71
N TYR A 598 6.08 9.62 -24.94
CA TYR A 598 6.03 11.00 -25.42
C TYR A 598 7.42 11.56 -25.75
N LEU A 599 8.41 11.34 -24.87
CA LEU A 599 9.80 11.74 -25.12
C LEU A 599 10.33 11.09 -26.39
N ASP A 600 10.09 9.79 -26.57
CA ASP A 600 10.53 9.03 -27.74
C ASP A 600 9.89 9.53 -29.05
N ALA A 601 8.59 9.80 -29.01
CA ALA A 601 7.85 10.24 -30.19
C ALA A 601 8.17 11.67 -30.63
N HIS A 602 8.43 12.57 -29.68
CA HIS A 602 8.48 14.02 -29.95
C HIS A 602 9.85 14.66 -29.76
N LEU A 603 10.63 14.19 -28.77
CA LEU A 603 11.90 14.83 -28.41
C LEU A 603 13.12 14.02 -28.86
N MET A 604 12.97 12.72 -29.06
CA MET A 604 14.07 11.81 -29.44
C MET A 604 13.90 11.16 -30.82
N ASN A 605 12.87 11.54 -31.59
CA ASN A 605 12.64 10.99 -32.92
C ASN A 605 13.74 11.48 -33.91
N PRO A 606 14.59 10.59 -34.45
CA PRO A 606 15.70 10.96 -35.32
C PRO A 606 15.23 11.57 -36.65
N ASN A 607 13.96 11.38 -37.02
CA ASN A 607 13.38 11.90 -38.25
C ASN A 607 12.69 13.27 -38.07
N ASN A 608 12.55 13.79 -36.83
CA ASN A 608 11.65 14.91 -36.55
C ASN A 608 12.25 16.11 -35.78
N SER A 609 13.57 16.27 -35.62
CA SER A 609 14.06 17.48 -34.96
C SER A 609 15.46 17.93 -35.34
N GLY A 610 15.60 19.24 -35.59
CA GLY A 610 16.86 19.98 -35.46
C GLY A 610 17.41 20.02 -34.02
N TYR A 611 16.89 19.18 -33.11
CA TYR A 611 17.14 19.22 -31.67
C TYR A 611 17.61 17.88 -31.07
N GLY A 612 18.38 17.06 -31.80
CA GLY A 612 19.35 16.15 -31.15
C GLY A 612 19.16 14.65 -31.23
N GLY A 613 20.29 13.94 -31.10
CA GLY A 613 20.38 12.49 -31.22
C GLY A 613 19.76 11.72 -30.06
N GLN A 614 19.65 10.41 -30.26
CA GLN A 614 19.12 9.44 -29.28
C GLN A 614 19.95 9.46 -28.00
N PHE A 615 19.29 9.68 -26.87
CA PHE A 615 19.85 9.45 -25.54
C PHE A 615 19.21 8.19 -24.96
N ASP A 616 20.03 7.24 -24.55
CA ASP A 616 19.56 6.03 -23.88
C ASP A 616 19.18 6.33 -22.41
N ASN A 617 19.76 7.38 -21.82
CA ASN A 617 19.48 7.82 -20.47
C ASN A 617 18.52 9.02 -20.46
N LYS A 618 17.55 9.03 -19.53
CA LYS A 618 16.44 9.99 -19.53
C LYS A 618 16.18 10.51 -18.12
N ILE A 619 16.61 11.73 -17.83
CA ILE A 619 16.23 12.45 -16.60
C ILE A 619 15.22 13.53 -16.97
N VAL A 620 14.07 13.52 -16.32
CA VAL A 620 12.95 14.43 -16.58
C VAL A 620 12.69 15.23 -15.31
N ILE A 621 12.67 16.56 -15.41
CA ILE A 621 12.27 17.44 -14.32
C ILE A 621 10.94 18.07 -14.72
N ILE A 622 9.90 17.82 -13.93
CA ILE A 622 8.55 18.32 -14.15
C ILE A 622 8.33 19.59 -13.35
N ASN A 623 7.84 20.61 -14.04
CA ASN A 623 7.49 21.91 -13.51
C ASN A 623 8.62 22.62 -12.72
N PRO A 624 9.90 22.59 -13.19
CA PRO A 624 10.97 23.30 -12.47
C PRO A 624 10.69 24.79 -12.33
N THR A 625 11.10 25.39 -11.23
CA THR A 625 10.98 26.82 -10.95
C THR A 625 12.21 27.61 -11.41
N ALA A 626 12.05 28.93 -11.53
CA ALA A 626 13.17 29.82 -11.86
C ALA A 626 14.24 29.90 -10.76
N THR A 627 13.92 29.47 -9.54
CA THR A 627 14.84 29.45 -8.39
C THR A 627 15.69 28.19 -8.32
N ASP A 628 15.41 27.19 -9.14
CA ASP A 628 16.16 25.94 -9.15
C ASP A 628 17.54 26.10 -9.79
N ILE A 629 18.50 25.31 -9.32
CA ILE A 629 19.90 25.34 -9.71
C ILE A 629 20.24 24.02 -10.38
N LEU A 630 20.67 24.07 -11.64
CA LEU A 630 21.21 22.91 -12.35
C LEU A 630 22.74 22.95 -12.29
N LYS A 631 23.34 21.81 -11.96
CA LYS A 631 24.78 21.58 -11.89
C LYS A 631 25.15 20.35 -12.72
N TYR A 632 26.40 20.31 -13.15
CA TYR A 632 27.00 19.12 -13.75
C TYR A 632 28.40 18.95 -13.21
N ASN A 633 28.64 17.78 -12.62
CA ASN A 633 29.86 17.49 -11.88
C ASN A 633 30.19 18.62 -10.86
N GLY A 634 29.17 19.11 -10.13
CA GLY A 634 29.32 20.16 -9.13
C GLY A 634 29.37 21.60 -9.68
N GLU A 635 29.48 21.79 -10.99
CA GLU A 635 29.53 23.12 -11.60
C GLU A 635 28.14 23.60 -12.03
N VAL A 636 27.72 24.79 -11.56
CA VAL A 636 26.44 25.40 -11.98
C VAL A 636 26.46 25.70 -13.48
N ILE A 637 25.48 25.14 -14.20
CA ILE A 637 25.34 25.25 -15.66
C ILE A 637 24.21 26.20 -16.09
N ASN A 638 23.28 26.51 -15.19
CA ASN A 638 22.16 27.42 -15.43
C ASN A 638 22.39 28.83 -14.88
N ASP A 639 23.65 29.17 -14.51
CA ASP A 639 24.04 30.50 -14.05
C ASP A 639 24.10 31.50 -15.21
N PRO A 640 23.16 32.47 -15.29
CA PRO A 640 23.13 33.44 -16.37
C PRO A 640 24.39 34.32 -16.38
N SER A 641 24.97 34.60 -15.21
CA SER A 641 26.02 35.61 -15.00
C SER A 641 27.34 35.27 -15.72
N LYS A 642 27.64 33.99 -15.92
CA LYS A 642 28.81 33.52 -16.69
C LYS A 642 28.79 33.99 -18.14
N TYR A 643 27.59 34.18 -18.70
CA TYR A 643 27.37 34.52 -20.11
C TYR A 643 27.13 36.02 -20.34
N VAL A 644 26.74 36.77 -19.30
CA VAL A 644 26.61 38.24 -19.38
C VAL A 644 27.96 38.94 -19.60
N SER A 645 29.08 38.27 -19.38
CA SER A 645 30.43 38.80 -19.65
C SER A 645 30.80 38.85 -21.14
N MET A 646 30.05 38.18 -22.03
CA MET A 646 30.33 38.16 -23.47
C MET A 646 29.76 39.38 -24.23
N THR A 647 29.00 40.25 -23.56
CA THR A 647 28.28 41.33 -24.24
C THR A 647 29.04 42.64 -24.44
N ASP A 648 30.31 42.76 -24.04
CA ASP A 648 31.05 44.02 -24.29
C ASP A 648 32.57 43.83 -24.45
N ALA A 649 32.98 43.31 -25.60
CA ALA A 649 34.31 43.56 -26.12
C ALA A 649 34.27 43.75 -27.64
N GLY A 650 33.68 44.86 -28.06
CA GLY A 650 34.04 45.48 -29.32
C GLY A 650 35.48 45.95 -29.29
N GLN A 651 36.46 45.05 -29.40
CA GLN A 651 37.76 45.32 -30.01
C GLN A 651 38.34 44.03 -30.61
N SER A 652 38.40 44.06 -31.94
CA SER A 652 39.11 43.14 -32.81
C SER A 652 40.50 42.79 -32.27
N HIS A 653 40.74 41.57 -31.79
CA HIS A 653 42.05 40.91 -31.89
C HIS A 653 41.85 39.39 -32.01
N TYR A 654 42.48 38.84 -33.04
CA TYR A 654 42.51 37.43 -33.44
C TYR A 654 42.82 36.50 -32.27
N ALA A 655 41.92 35.56 -31.98
CA ALA A 655 42.28 34.26 -31.39
C ALA A 655 41.76 33.17 -32.34
N ALA A 656 42.69 32.55 -33.04
CA ALA A 656 42.45 31.42 -33.93
C ALA A 656 42.03 30.20 -33.09
N TYR A 657 40.73 29.89 -33.05
CA TYR A 657 40.16 28.53 -32.95
C TYR A 657 38.62 28.58 -33.00
N ASN A 658 38.03 29.02 -34.12
CA ASN A 658 36.71 28.52 -34.57
C ASN A 658 36.41 28.98 -36.02
N PRO A 659 36.31 28.09 -37.02
CA PRO A 659 35.99 28.48 -38.38
C PRO A 659 34.48 28.54 -38.72
N ASN A 660 33.53 28.43 -37.77
CA ASN A 660 32.09 28.43 -38.11
C ASN A 660 31.16 29.16 -37.10
N ILE A 661 31.45 30.42 -36.76
CA ILE A 661 30.44 31.27 -36.08
C ILE A 661 30.30 32.60 -36.82
N SER A 662 29.24 32.70 -37.62
CA SER A 662 28.74 33.99 -38.11
C SER A 662 27.67 34.52 -37.14
N GLY A 663 28.02 35.56 -36.37
CA GLY A 663 27.10 36.66 -36.09
C GLY A 663 26.14 36.62 -34.89
N SER A 664 25.96 35.54 -34.13
CA SER A 664 24.94 35.52 -33.06
C SER A 664 25.47 36.04 -31.71
N VAL A 665 24.98 37.20 -31.26
CA VAL A 665 25.11 37.66 -29.87
C VAL A 665 24.02 36.97 -29.05
N ARG A 666 24.39 36.04 -28.16
CA ARG A 666 23.43 35.42 -27.24
C ARG A 666 23.05 36.44 -26.16
N ARG A 667 21.78 36.85 -26.11
CA ARG A 667 21.24 37.63 -24.99
C ARG A 667 20.58 36.68 -24.02
N VAL A 668 21.11 36.69 -22.81
CA VAL A 668 20.65 35.91 -21.67
C VAL A 668 19.69 36.77 -20.87
N ASP A 669 18.52 36.25 -20.51
CA ASP A 669 17.67 36.87 -19.51
C ASP A 669 18.30 36.62 -18.12
N PRO A 670 18.85 37.64 -17.45
CA PRO A 670 19.53 37.45 -16.17
C PRO A 670 18.57 37.01 -15.05
N ASN A 671 17.25 37.05 -15.28
CA ASN A 671 16.23 36.65 -14.30
C ASN A 671 15.62 35.28 -14.59
N ASN A 672 16.03 34.59 -15.66
CA ASN A 672 15.50 33.27 -16.02
C ASN A 672 16.62 32.26 -16.23
N HIS A 673 16.96 31.56 -15.14
CA HIS A 673 18.05 30.59 -15.08
C HIS A 673 17.77 29.37 -15.95
N LEU A 674 16.49 28.98 -16.11
CA LEU A 674 16.11 27.83 -16.91
C LEU A 674 16.40 28.05 -18.39
N LYS A 675 16.27 29.24 -18.98
CA LYS A 675 16.53 29.45 -20.43
C LYS A 675 17.99 29.29 -20.88
N MET A 676 18.91 28.96 -19.98
CA MET A 676 20.36 28.98 -20.16
C MET A 676 21.04 27.61 -20.11
N VAL A 677 20.30 26.52 -20.29
CA VAL A 677 20.87 25.19 -20.05
C VAL A 677 21.54 24.62 -21.30
N GLY A 678 22.88 24.57 -21.27
CA GLY A 678 23.73 23.81 -22.21
C GLY A 678 24.13 24.55 -23.49
N ASP A 679 25.44 24.80 -23.68
CA ASP A 679 26.01 25.07 -25.00
C ASP A 679 26.45 23.75 -25.63
N VAL A 680 25.88 23.37 -26.77
CA VAL A 680 26.25 22.18 -27.56
C VAL A 680 27.74 22.11 -27.91
N ASN A 681 28.46 23.22 -27.78
CA ASN A 681 29.90 23.32 -28.03
C ASN A 681 30.76 23.42 -26.76
N ALA A 682 30.16 23.45 -25.57
CA ALA A 682 30.92 23.36 -24.33
C ALA A 682 31.49 21.94 -24.20
N SER A 683 32.78 21.83 -23.86
CA SER A 683 33.48 20.56 -23.65
C SER A 683 32.90 19.71 -22.51
N THR A 684 31.85 20.19 -21.84
CA THR A 684 31.16 19.58 -20.70
C THR A 684 29.96 18.72 -21.10
N GLY A 685 29.57 18.65 -22.37
CA GLY A 685 28.77 17.52 -22.91
C GLY A 685 27.27 17.44 -22.57
N ILE A 686 26.67 18.49 -22.00
CA ILE A 686 25.24 18.49 -21.63
C ILE A 686 24.38 19.04 -22.75
N LYS A 687 23.27 18.35 -23.05
CA LYS A 687 22.23 18.82 -23.95
C LYS A 687 20.91 18.88 -23.20
N ALA A 688 20.43 20.09 -22.90
CA ALA A 688 19.06 20.27 -22.43
C ALA A 688 18.17 20.68 -23.60
N VAL A 689 16.97 20.09 -23.65
CA VAL A 689 15.95 20.42 -24.64
C VAL A 689 14.76 21.03 -23.90
N PHE A 690 14.41 22.26 -24.27
CA PHE A 690 13.26 22.97 -23.72
C PHE A 690 12.04 22.70 -24.57
N THR A 691 10.90 22.48 -23.92
CA THR A 691 9.60 22.55 -24.59
C THR A 691 9.06 23.98 -24.69
N ASP A 692 9.65 24.96 -24.00
CA ASP A 692 9.17 26.35 -23.94
C ASP A 692 10.17 27.43 -24.40
N ALA A 693 11.40 27.06 -24.77
CA ALA A 693 12.39 28.03 -25.28
C ALA A 693 12.05 28.41 -26.72
N ILE A 694 11.14 29.36 -26.87
CA ILE A 694 11.03 30.15 -28.08
C ILE A 694 12.32 30.96 -28.19
N GLU A 695 13.19 30.58 -29.12
CA GLU A 695 14.30 31.43 -29.54
C GLU A 695 13.70 32.72 -30.09
N LYS A 696 13.71 33.79 -29.29
CA LYS A 696 13.27 35.12 -29.71
C LYS A 696 14.39 35.74 -30.54
N ASP A 697 14.61 35.19 -31.73
CA ASP A 697 15.41 35.86 -32.74
C ASP A 697 14.63 37.08 -33.23
N ASN A 698 15.09 38.27 -32.86
CA ASN A 698 14.59 39.52 -33.43
C ASN A 698 15.09 39.74 -34.89
N PHE A 699 15.27 38.67 -35.66
CA PHE A 699 15.46 38.71 -37.11
C PHE A 699 14.47 37.77 -37.80
N THR A 700 13.23 38.27 -37.93
CA THR A 700 12.27 38.13 -39.05
C THR A 700 12.09 36.85 -39.88
N ASP A 701 12.57 35.68 -39.49
CA ASP A 701 12.17 34.42 -40.15
C ASP A 701 11.80 33.35 -39.11
N GLN A 702 10.51 33.28 -38.78
CA GLN A 702 9.93 32.13 -38.08
C GLN A 702 9.46 31.12 -39.12
N TYR A 703 10.14 29.97 -39.22
CA TYR A 703 9.66 28.84 -40.03
C TYR A 703 8.72 27.98 -39.18
N TYR A 704 7.43 27.98 -39.51
CA TYR A 704 6.48 26.97 -39.06
C TYR A 704 6.35 25.91 -40.15
N GLY A 705 6.79 24.69 -39.87
CA GLY A 705 6.58 23.55 -40.76
C GLY A 705 5.15 23.02 -40.63
N LEU A 706 4.29 23.31 -41.60
CA LEU A 706 3.03 22.59 -41.83
C LEU A 706 3.34 21.45 -42.81
N GLU A 707 3.29 20.20 -42.36
CA GLU A 707 3.42 19.05 -43.26
C GLU A 707 2.06 18.78 -43.91
N SER A 708 1.82 19.42 -45.05
CA SER A 708 0.79 19.01 -46.01
C SER A 708 1.42 18.02 -46.98
N ALA A 709 0.72 16.94 -47.30
CA ALA A 709 1.15 15.94 -48.26
C ALA A 709 1.32 16.55 -49.66
N GLY A 710 2.46 17.18 -49.93
CA GLY A 710 2.97 17.50 -51.26
C GLY A 710 2.85 18.95 -51.76
N ASN A 711 2.51 19.95 -50.94
CA ASN A 711 2.54 21.36 -51.38
C ASN A 711 3.14 22.29 -50.31
N ASP A 712 4.12 23.11 -50.71
CA ASP A 712 4.80 24.07 -49.84
C ASP A 712 3.88 25.23 -49.43
N VAL A 713 3.82 25.53 -48.13
CA VAL A 713 3.23 26.76 -47.58
C VAL A 713 4.37 27.70 -47.20
N THR A 714 4.42 28.92 -47.74
CA THR A 714 5.48 29.90 -47.43
C THR A 714 4.91 31.07 -46.63
N LEU A 715 5.48 31.31 -45.44
CA LEU A 715 5.29 32.55 -44.68
C LEU A 715 6.30 33.58 -45.21
N SER A 716 5.85 34.65 -45.87
CA SER A 716 6.75 35.73 -46.29
C SER A 716 6.42 37.00 -45.53
N ALA A 717 7.35 37.47 -44.70
CA ALA A 717 7.32 38.84 -44.21
C ALA A 717 7.78 39.78 -45.34
N TYR A 718 6.90 40.64 -45.84
CA TYR A 718 7.29 41.68 -46.78
C TYR A 718 8.03 42.77 -46.00
N ASN A 719 9.33 42.91 -46.24
CA ASN A 719 10.12 44.03 -45.73
C ASN A 719 10.05 45.17 -46.76
N PRO A 720 9.28 46.26 -46.54
CA PRO A 720 9.40 47.41 -47.41
C PRO A 720 10.81 47.96 -47.21
N SER A 721 11.61 47.94 -48.28
CA SER A 721 12.90 48.60 -48.33
C SER A 721 12.79 50.00 -47.72
N TYR A 722 13.61 50.27 -46.70
CA TYR A 722 13.76 51.54 -46.00
C TYR A 722 13.68 52.73 -46.97
N ASP A 723 12.55 53.45 -46.96
CA ASP A 723 12.43 54.76 -47.59
C ASP A 723 12.80 55.81 -46.52
N PRO A 724 13.96 56.47 -46.63
CA PRO A 724 14.45 57.39 -45.62
C PRO A 724 13.59 58.68 -45.49
N ASP A 725 12.61 58.91 -46.36
CA ASP A 725 11.87 60.18 -46.42
C ASP A 725 10.45 60.13 -45.80
N THR A 726 9.99 59.00 -45.26
CA THR A 726 8.71 58.92 -44.54
C THR A 726 8.91 58.40 -43.11
N GLU A 727 8.72 59.27 -42.11
CA GLU A 727 8.78 58.96 -40.66
C GLU A 727 7.67 58.03 -40.14
N ASP A 728 7.04 57.20 -40.99
CA ASP A 728 6.03 56.24 -40.55
C ASP A 728 6.64 54.85 -40.34
N TYR A 729 6.74 54.49 -39.06
CA TYR A 729 7.08 53.15 -38.59
C TYR A 729 5.96 52.17 -38.99
N PHE A 730 6.13 51.45 -40.10
CA PHE A 730 5.28 50.29 -40.38
C PHE A 730 5.66 49.16 -39.42
N ALA A 731 4.73 48.74 -38.58
CA ALA A 731 4.88 47.51 -37.80
C ALA A 731 5.03 46.31 -38.76
N PRO A 732 5.91 45.33 -38.45
CA PRO A 732 6.04 44.15 -39.30
C PRO A 732 4.71 43.40 -39.35
N GLN A 733 4.16 43.24 -40.55
CA GLN A 733 2.96 42.44 -40.79
C GLN A 733 3.38 41.02 -41.19
N THR A 734 3.08 40.03 -40.35
CA THR A 734 3.21 38.60 -40.68
C THR A 734 2.05 38.18 -41.58
N ARG A 735 2.35 37.61 -42.75
CA ARG A 735 1.35 37.19 -43.74
C ARG A 735 1.41 35.68 -43.95
N LEU A 736 0.33 34.98 -43.58
CA LEU A 736 0.12 33.58 -43.95
C LEU A 736 -0.54 33.53 -45.33
N THR A 737 0.15 32.94 -46.31
CA THR A 737 -0.37 32.82 -47.69
C THR A 737 -0.57 31.35 -48.02
N LEU A 738 -1.81 30.94 -48.33
CA LEU A 738 -2.13 29.59 -48.80
C LEU A 738 -2.19 29.59 -50.33
N SER A 739 -1.30 28.84 -50.98
CA SER A 739 -1.11 28.88 -52.44
C SER A 739 -2.10 28.00 -53.24
N ALA A 740 -3.01 27.28 -52.58
CA ALA A 740 -3.81 26.23 -53.22
C ALA A 740 -5.33 26.54 -53.36
N LEU A 741 -5.79 27.75 -53.03
CA LEU A 741 -7.16 28.18 -53.30
C LEU A 741 -7.21 28.96 -54.62
N THR A 742 -7.38 28.24 -55.73
CA THR A 742 -7.70 28.86 -57.02
C THR A 742 -9.21 28.98 -57.16
N ALA A 743 -9.74 30.21 -57.12
CA ALA A 743 -11.06 30.50 -57.65
C ALA A 743 -10.93 30.65 -59.17
N GLU A 744 -11.53 29.74 -59.94
CA GLU A 744 -11.69 29.96 -61.38
C GLU A 744 -12.85 30.95 -61.56
N ASP A 745 -12.51 32.17 -61.95
CA ASP A 745 -13.50 33.20 -62.29
C ASP A 745 -14.06 32.83 -63.67
N ASP A 746 -15.18 32.11 -63.69
CA ASP A 746 -15.86 31.76 -64.93
C ASP A 746 -16.50 33.04 -65.47
N ALA A 747 -15.79 33.69 -66.39
CA ALA A 747 -16.17 34.94 -67.00
C ALA A 747 -17.60 34.85 -67.54
N SER A 748 -18.54 35.53 -66.87
CA SER A 748 -19.86 35.74 -67.43
C SER A 748 -19.75 36.79 -68.53
N ASP A 749 -19.92 36.33 -69.76
CA ASP A 749 -20.05 37.15 -70.95
C ASP A 749 -21.25 38.10 -70.73
N TYR A 750 -20.97 39.39 -70.59
CA TYR A 750 -22.01 40.43 -70.52
C TYR A 750 -22.54 40.65 -71.94
N ASP A 751 -23.65 40.00 -72.26
CA ASP A 751 -24.46 40.48 -73.38
C ASP A 751 -25.24 41.71 -72.91
N ALA A 752 -24.92 42.83 -73.55
CA ALA A 752 -25.42 44.14 -73.21
C ALA A 752 -26.91 44.25 -73.58
N GLU A 753 -27.81 44.27 -72.59
CA GLU A 753 -29.04 45.07 -72.62
C GLU A 753 -29.83 45.00 -71.31
N SER A 754 -30.47 46.13 -70.95
CA SER A 754 -31.54 46.30 -69.96
C SER A 754 -31.17 46.64 -68.51
N TRP A 755 -31.08 47.95 -68.31
CA TRP A 755 -31.16 48.72 -67.06
C TRP A 755 -32.56 48.60 -66.42
N ASP A 756 -32.72 47.82 -65.35
CA ASP A 756 -33.80 48.05 -64.37
C ASP A 756 -33.46 47.47 -62.99
N ASN A 757 -33.76 48.26 -61.95
CA ASN A 757 -33.47 48.06 -60.53
C ASN A 757 -34.14 46.80 -59.96
N LYS A 758 -33.46 45.65 -60.04
CA LYS A 758 -33.79 44.47 -59.23
C LYS A 758 -32.56 43.97 -58.49
N THR A 759 -32.72 43.79 -57.19
CA THR A 759 -31.80 43.09 -56.29
C THR A 759 -31.50 41.70 -56.83
N GLY A 760 -30.35 41.55 -57.49
CA GLY A 760 -29.80 40.25 -57.82
C GLY A 760 -29.12 39.68 -56.60
N THR A 761 -29.61 38.56 -56.08
CA THR A 761 -28.85 37.73 -55.14
C THR A 761 -27.76 37.03 -55.96
N VAL A 762 -26.51 37.43 -55.77
CA VAL A 762 -25.38 36.66 -56.31
C VAL A 762 -25.33 35.36 -55.51
N THR A 763 -25.68 34.25 -56.14
CA THR A 763 -25.43 32.92 -55.57
C THR A 763 -24.12 32.44 -56.15
N THR A 764 -23.03 32.65 -55.43
CA THR A 764 -21.73 32.10 -55.76
C THR A 764 -21.80 30.57 -55.60
N HIS A 765 -21.39 29.81 -56.61
CA HIS A 765 -21.18 28.37 -56.48
C HIS A 765 -19.68 28.13 -56.31
N TYR A 766 -19.29 27.55 -55.18
CA TYR A 766 -17.92 27.15 -54.91
C TYR A 766 -17.72 25.73 -55.44
N ILE A 767 -16.77 25.54 -56.36
CA ILE A 767 -16.22 24.20 -56.64
C ILE A 767 -14.88 24.16 -55.92
N VAL A 768 -14.85 23.50 -54.78
CA VAL A 768 -13.62 23.27 -54.01
C VAL A 768 -12.88 22.12 -54.68
N ALA A 769 -11.66 22.35 -55.18
CA ALA A 769 -10.76 21.25 -55.49
C ALA A 769 -10.25 20.66 -54.17
N ASP A 770 -10.33 19.34 -54.01
CA ASP A 770 -10.03 18.58 -52.78
C ASP A 770 -8.71 19.02 -52.11
N GLY A 771 -8.83 19.90 -51.12
CA GLY A 771 -7.75 20.33 -50.25
C GLY A 771 -8.22 20.26 -48.81
N ASP A 772 -7.80 19.22 -48.10
CA ASP A 772 -8.14 19.03 -46.69
C ASP A 772 -7.27 19.94 -45.81
N LEU A 773 -7.89 20.76 -44.96
CA LEU A 773 -7.21 21.46 -43.87
C LEU A 773 -7.35 20.63 -42.59
N SER A 774 -6.23 20.10 -42.10
CA SER A 774 -6.19 19.32 -40.85
C SER A 774 -5.57 20.16 -39.75
N LEU A 775 -6.37 20.59 -38.78
CA LEU A 775 -5.93 21.38 -37.64
C LEU A 775 -5.81 20.47 -36.41
N ILE A 776 -4.58 20.25 -35.95
CA ILE A 776 -4.29 19.40 -34.78
C ILE A 776 -4.02 20.33 -33.60
N GLY A 777 -4.79 20.18 -32.51
CA GLY A 777 -4.59 20.95 -31.27
C GLY A 777 -5.35 22.28 -31.16
N PHE A 778 -6.28 22.58 -32.07
CA PHE A 778 -7.07 23.81 -32.05
C PHE A 778 -8.57 23.54 -31.80
N ASN A 779 -9.25 24.47 -31.11
CA ASN A 779 -10.69 24.42 -30.81
C ASN A 779 -11.54 25.23 -31.80
N VAL A 780 -12.85 25.00 -31.79
CA VAL A 780 -13.82 25.82 -32.53
C VAL A 780 -13.85 27.23 -31.94
N GLY A 781 -13.58 28.26 -32.75
CA GLY A 781 -13.51 29.67 -32.34
C GLY A 781 -12.11 30.29 -32.36
N ASP A 782 -11.05 29.48 -32.50
CA ASP A 782 -9.65 29.95 -32.50
C ASP A 782 -9.24 30.68 -33.80
N PHE A 783 -10.12 30.71 -34.81
CA PHE A 783 -9.88 31.34 -36.12
C PHE A 783 -11.09 32.15 -36.61
N GLY A 784 -10.82 33.22 -37.35
CA GLY A 784 -11.83 34.01 -38.06
C GLY A 784 -11.62 34.01 -39.57
N ILE A 785 -12.70 34.22 -40.34
CA ILE A 785 -12.65 34.37 -41.79
C ILE A 785 -12.99 35.81 -42.14
N ASN A 786 -12.14 36.47 -42.94
CA ASN A 786 -12.39 37.81 -43.44
C ASN A 786 -13.11 37.73 -44.80
N LEU A 787 -14.31 38.30 -44.88
CA LEU A 787 -15.12 38.34 -46.09
C LEU A 787 -15.03 39.73 -46.73
N ALA A 788 -14.08 39.92 -47.64
CA ALA A 788 -14.04 41.13 -48.45
C ALA A 788 -15.15 41.08 -49.52
N ASN A 789 -16.16 41.95 -49.41
CA ASN A 789 -17.15 42.15 -50.46
C ASN A 789 -16.49 42.85 -51.66
N ASN A 790 -16.21 42.10 -52.73
CA ASN A 790 -15.79 42.66 -54.01
C ASN A 790 -17.03 43.03 -54.84
N SER A 791 -17.63 44.20 -54.59
CA SER A 791 -18.44 44.86 -55.61
C SER A 791 -17.56 45.82 -56.39
N THR A 792 -17.38 45.53 -57.68
CA THR A 792 -16.71 46.45 -58.61
C THR A 792 -17.67 47.59 -58.96
N GLN A 793 -17.58 48.70 -58.23
CA GLN A 793 -17.53 50.09 -58.75
C GLN A 793 -18.10 51.13 -57.77
N MET A 794 -17.38 52.25 -57.74
CA MET A 794 -17.65 53.56 -57.12
C MET A 794 -17.35 53.70 -55.62
N GLU A 795 -16.69 54.82 -55.32
CA GLU A 795 -16.14 55.24 -54.03
C GLU A 795 -17.18 55.20 -52.90
N GLU A 796 -17.15 54.14 -52.10
CA GLU A 796 -17.71 54.13 -50.74
C GLU A 796 -16.76 53.34 -49.83
N GLN A 797 -16.59 53.81 -48.59
CA GLN A 797 -15.67 53.23 -47.60
C GLN A 797 -15.93 51.72 -47.48
N ARG A 798 -14.87 50.92 -47.65
CA ARG A 798 -14.94 49.47 -47.48
C ARG A 798 -14.79 49.16 -46.00
N HIS A 799 -15.85 48.66 -45.37
CA HIS A 799 -15.77 48.03 -44.06
C HIS A 799 -15.35 46.57 -44.23
N ASN A 800 -14.19 46.20 -43.68
CA ASN A 800 -13.82 44.80 -43.49
C ASN A 800 -14.19 44.42 -42.05
N GLU A 801 -15.13 43.47 -41.90
CA GLU A 801 -15.45 42.86 -40.61
C GLU A 801 -14.92 41.42 -40.58
N LEU A 802 -14.13 41.11 -39.56
CA LEU A 802 -13.62 39.77 -39.30
C LEU A 802 -14.64 39.02 -38.43
N PHE A 803 -15.11 37.85 -38.86
CA PHE A 803 -16.06 37.06 -38.08
C PHE A 803 -15.41 35.79 -37.53
N SER A 804 -15.70 35.47 -36.27
CA SER A 804 -15.40 34.14 -35.70
C SER A 804 -16.21 33.06 -36.44
N VAL A 805 -15.67 31.84 -36.60
CA VAL A 805 -16.46 30.70 -37.10
C VAL A 805 -16.97 29.91 -35.91
N SER A 806 -18.29 29.93 -35.70
CA SER A 806 -18.92 29.27 -34.54
C SER A 806 -19.26 27.81 -34.79
N GLU A 807 -19.56 27.42 -36.03
CA GLU A 807 -19.81 26.02 -36.42
C GLU A 807 -19.45 25.78 -37.90
N TRP A 808 -19.04 24.55 -38.24
CA TRP A 808 -18.77 24.10 -39.62
C TRP A 808 -19.94 23.24 -40.15
N SER A 809 -20.38 23.46 -41.39
CA SER A 809 -21.55 22.82 -42.02
C SER A 809 -21.34 21.34 -42.30
N THR A 810 -20.09 20.95 -42.54
CA THR A 810 -19.63 19.56 -42.57
C THR A 810 -18.29 19.48 -41.86
N ALA A 811 -18.30 18.97 -40.63
CA ALA A 811 -17.11 18.63 -39.87
C ALA A 811 -17.06 17.13 -39.59
N ASN A 812 -16.03 16.45 -40.07
CA ASN A 812 -15.68 15.13 -39.55
C ASN A 812 -14.83 15.35 -38.29
N VAL A 813 -15.42 15.06 -37.13
CA VAL A 813 -14.69 14.98 -35.86
C VAL A 813 -14.15 13.56 -35.73
N GLY A 814 -12.87 13.38 -36.01
CA GLY A 814 -12.18 12.10 -35.87
C GLY A 814 -11.19 12.15 -34.72
N THR A 815 -10.50 11.04 -34.47
CA THR A 815 -9.33 11.00 -33.60
C THR A 815 -8.12 10.50 -34.39
N ALA A 816 -7.02 11.25 -34.32
CA ALA A 816 -5.73 10.82 -34.84
C ALA A 816 -4.76 10.77 -33.65
N ASN A 817 -4.21 9.58 -33.38
CA ASN A 817 -3.30 9.35 -32.26
C ASN A 817 -3.87 9.78 -30.90
N GLY A 818 -5.18 9.56 -30.67
CA GLY A 818 -5.85 9.86 -29.40
C GLY A 818 -6.31 11.30 -29.23
N MET A 819 -5.91 12.24 -30.09
CA MET A 819 -6.37 13.64 -30.03
C MET A 819 -7.55 13.89 -30.99
N PRO A 820 -8.52 14.75 -30.61
CA PRO A 820 -9.61 15.14 -31.50
C PRO A 820 -9.07 15.91 -32.71
N THR A 821 -9.54 15.53 -33.89
CA THR A 821 -9.24 16.19 -35.17
C THR A 821 -10.54 16.68 -35.77
N ILE A 822 -10.57 17.92 -36.23
CA ILE A 822 -11.75 18.52 -36.87
C ILE A 822 -11.39 18.78 -38.33
N ARG A 823 -12.04 18.07 -39.25
CA ARG A 823 -11.97 18.35 -40.69
C ARG A 823 -13.24 19.04 -41.15
N GLY A 824 -13.20 20.37 -41.27
CA GLY A 824 -14.29 21.18 -41.79
C GLY A 824 -14.13 21.47 -43.28
N ILE A 825 -15.20 21.37 -44.08
CA ILE A 825 -15.18 21.71 -45.51
C ILE A 825 -15.80 23.11 -45.76
N GLU A 826 -16.78 23.54 -44.97
CA GLU A 826 -17.45 24.85 -45.12
C GLU A 826 -18.04 25.35 -43.77
N PRO A 827 -18.05 26.66 -43.45
CA PRO A 827 -18.68 27.18 -42.23
C PRO A 827 -20.22 27.08 -42.26
N ALA A 828 -20.86 26.58 -41.20
CA ALA A 828 -22.33 26.54 -41.06
C ALA A 828 -22.91 27.85 -40.50
N SER A 829 -22.18 28.50 -39.61
CA SER A 829 -22.55 29.78 -39.02
C SER A 829 -21.32 30.62 -38.66
N LEU A 830 -21.44 31.93 -38.87
CA LEU A 830 -20.45 32.92 -38.42
C LEU A 830 -20.90 33.47 -37.05
N GLY A 831 -19.95 33.58 -36.12
CA GLY A 831 -20.11 34.14 -34.79
C GLY A 831 -19.95 35.67 -34.76
N ALA A 832 -19.59 36.23 -33.61
CA ALA A 832 -19.44 37.67 -33.41
C ALA A 832 -18.30 38.26 -34.26
N SER A 833 -18.47 39.53 -34.66
CA SER A 833 -17.41 40.33 -35.29
C SER A 833 -16.28 40.54 -34.29
N LEU A 834 -15.07 40.16 -34.68
CA LEU A 834 -13.85 40.18 -33.87
C LEU A 834 -13.10 41.51 -34.03
N GLU A 835 -13.14 42.12 -35.23
CA GLU A 835 -12.49 43.40 -35.51
C GLU A 835 -13.12 44.07 -36.73
N SER A 836 -13.22 45.40 -36.71
CA SER A 836 -13.52 46.21 -37.89
C SER A 836 -12.38 47.20 -38.16
N SER A 837 -11.89 47.24 -39.40
CA SER A 837 -10.86 48.21 -39.80
C SER A 837 -11.25 48.94 -41.09
N ASP A 838 -10.95 50.24 -41.12
CA ASP A 838 -11.18 51.16 -42.24
C ASP A 838 -9.92 51.33 -43.12
N GLU A 839 -9.15 50.25 -43.32
CA GLU A 839 -7.94 50.29 -44.16
C GLU A 839 -8.16 49.63 -45.53
N THR A 840 -7.63 50.27 -46.57
CA THR A 840 -7.75 49.84 -47.97
C THR A 840 -6.75 48.74 -48.30
N TRP A 841 -7.10 47.50 -47.98
CA TRP A 841 -6.29 46.33 -48.34
C TRP A 841 -6.43 46.00 -49.83
N GLN A 842 -5.36 46.19 -50.60
CA GLN A 842 -5.25 45.65 -51.96
C GLN A 842 -4.71 44.22 -51.92
N SER A 843 -5.53 43.25 -51.51
CA SER A 843 -5.35 41.85 -51.89
C SER A 843 -6.63 41.06 -51.64
N PRO A 844 -7.09 40.24 -52.58
CA PRO A 844 -8.21 39.35 -52.36
C PRO A 844 -7.72 38.16 -51.52
N TYR A 845 -8.32 37.98 -50.33
CA TYR A 845 -8.18 36.84 -49.41
C TYR A 845 -6.93 36.80 -48.52
N ASN A 846 -7.12 36.96 -47.20
CA ASN A 846 -6.17 36.62 -46.15
C ASN A 846 -6.92 35.95 -44.98
N ILE A 847 -6.40 34.85 -44.45
CA ILE A 847 -6.72 34.39 -43.09
C ILE A 847 -5.81 35.20 -42.17
N VAL A 848 -6.40 35.98 -41.25
CA VAL A 848 -5.64 36.75 -40.25
C VAL A 848 -5.67 35.93 -38.97
N GLY A 849 -4.54 35.36 -38.59
CA GLY A 849 -4.34 34.85 -37.23
C GLY A 849 -4.26 36.03 -36.26
N ASP A 850 -4.94 35.92 -35.13
CA ASP A 850 -4.88 36.93 -34.07
C ASP A 850 -3.44 37.10 -33.58
N SER A 851 -2.89 38.31 -33.73
CA SER A 851 -1.56 38.67 -33.24
C SER A 851 -1.41 38.57 -31.72
N SER A 852 -2.53 38.56 -30.97
CA SER A 852 -2.55 38.35 -29.52
C SER A 852 -2.16 36.91 -29.14
N LEU A 853 -2.45 35.93 -30.01
CA LEU A 853 -2.08 34.52 -29.82
C LEU A 853 -0.56 34.29 -29.95
N LEU A 854 0.17 35.13 -30.71
CA LEU A 854 1.63 35.01 -30.86
C LEU A 854 2.41 35.44 -29.61
N THR A 855 1.79 36.17 -28.68
CA THR A 855 2.49 36.68 -27.49
C THR A 855 2.41 35.77 -26.27
N ASN A 856 1.43 34.86 -26.20
CA ASN A 856 1.20 34.04 -24.99
C ASN A 856 0.74 32.59 -25.23
N TYR A 857 0.58 32.12 -26.47
CA TYR A 857 0.18 30.73 -26.68
C TYR A 857 1.39 29.80 -26.56
N ARG A 858 1.43 29.03 -25.46
CA ARG A 858 2.40 27.94 -25.24
C ARG A 858 1.64 26.62 -25.35
N PRO A 859 2.06 25.65 -26.18
CA PRO A 859 1.54 24.29 -26.06
C PRO A 859 1.89 23.81 -24.66
N THR A 860 0.87 23.58 -23.85
CA THR A 860 1.02 23.07 -22.49
C THR A 860 0.52 21.64 -22.47
N LEU A 861 1.30 20.74 -21.87
CA LEU A 861 0.92 19.35 -21.74
C LEU A 861 -0.23 19.25 -20.73
N ALA A 862 -1.33 18.60 -21.12
CA ALA A 862 -2.45 18.35 -20.22
C ALA A 862 -2.13 17.14 -19.35
N ALA A 863 -2.29 17.27 -18.02
CA ALA A 863 -2.06 16.18 -17.07
C ALA A 863 -2.82 14.89 -17.44
N SER A 864 -4.06 15.01 -17.90
CA SER A 864 -4.97 13.89 -18.19
C SER A 864 -4.39 12.86 -19.15
N ASP A 865 -3.53 13.28 -20.08
CA ASP A 865 -2.96 12.40 -21.10
C ASP A 865 -1.87 11.49 -20.52
N PHE A 866 -1.29 11.88 -19.39
CA PHE A 866 -0.16 11.23 -18.73
C PHE A 866 -0.53 10.57 -17.40
N MET A 867 -1.80 10.62 -16.98
CA MET A 867 -2.26 9.91 -15.80
C MET A 867 -2.30 8.41 -16.06
N LEU A 868 -2.00 7.60 -15.05
CA LEU A 868 -2.32 6.17 -15.07
C LEU A 868 -3.82 5.98 -15.35
N ALA A 869 -4.16 4.99 -16.17
CA ALA A 869 -5.56 4.69 -16.43
C ALA A 869 -6.23 4.25 -15.12
N ALA A 870 -7.29 4.97 -14.72
CA ALA A 870 -8.06 4.69 -13.51
C ALA A 870 -8.78 3.34 -13.55
#